data_AF-A0A449GC63-F1
#
_entry.id   AF-A0A449GC63-F1
#
_cell.length_a   1.000
_cell.length_b   1.000
_cell.length_c   1.000
_cell.angle_alpha   90.00
_cell.angle_beta   90.00
_cell.angle_gamma   90.00
#
_symmetry.space_group_name_H-M   'P 1'
#
loop_
_entity.id
_entity.type
_entity.pdbx_description
1 polymer ?
#
loop_
_entity_poly.entity_id
_entity_poly.type
_entity_poly.pdbx_seq_one_letter_code
_entity_poly.pdbx_strand_id
1 'polypeptide(L)'
;MEWLLAPFEVSFVHRALWGGLLVSCLCAIAGTWVVVRGMAFLSDAMAHGMLPGIAVAALLGGNLVLGAAVSAAAMALGVSALTRSPRFSADIGIGLLFVGMLAIGVVIISRAQSFAVDLTGFLFGDVLAIRDRDLAFLATALLLAGIVAALGHRAFVALAFDPRLAHTLGLRPRLAQAAMLGLITLAIVASFHVVGTLLVFGLLIAPPAAAMLWAHRIPVIMALAALLGASATVAGLLISWHAGTAAGATIAVVAVALFFLSAAASAARSWWRGRRARAAAATVAVAAVLTGCAANPEPAQPEPTPHGYIAGAEETAEPQPRLVLADSGSGAVRVLDLVSEQVTELPAVPGVRGIAADGRHAYLSDGAALRIVDTGSWLVDHGDHTHYYRAPIREVGTRPVTGDAKVLADRAVAAVHTGAETVLLDRGALDDGSVRALGEPIAGTAVPYAEHLVIARPDGRVEVRTRDGAPVTTLPQPCPEPRGSASTRRGVVFGCADGALVVHADGTAFAGTPIAYPHPVPATERATEFRHRPGSATLAARAGDRGAWLLDVRARTWTLVPAGPVLAANTAGEGAPLLTLTADGMLHAHDPVTGVELAGTQLLATVDPAAAPTVTVDSARAYVNDPAGRRVFEIDYADLRVARTFPLDIAPALMVETGE
;
A
#
# COMPACT_ATOMS: atom_id res chain seq x y z
N MET A 1 -27.30 -1.27 23.83
CA MET A 1 -26.07 -1.50 24.61
C MET A 1 -25.09 -2.37 23.82
N GLU A 2 -25.56 -3.42 23.14
CA GLU A 2 -24.75 -4.21 22.20
C GLU A 2 -24.07 -3.37 21.10
N TRP A 3 -24.76 -2.38 20.49
CA TRP A 3 -24.16 -1.49 19.49
C TRP A 3 -22.90 -0.71 19.97
N LEU A 4 -22.81 -0.41 21.27
CA LEU A 4 -21.66 0.29 21.87
C LEU A 4 -20.56 -0.66 22.36
N LEU A 5 -20.91 -1.89 22.72
CA LEU A 5 -20.01 -2.84 23.37
C LEU A 5 -19.48 -3.93 22.44
N ALA A 6 -20.22 -4.28 21.39
CA ALA A 6 -19.87 -5.31 20.41
C ALA A 6 -18.49 -5.10 19.76
N PRO A 7 -18.05 -3.86 19.42
CA PRO A 7 -16.70 -3.67 18.87
C PRO A 7 -15.60 -4.04 19.87
N PHE A 8 -15.83 -3.85 21.18
CA PHE A 8 -14.81 -4.03 22.22
C PHE A 8 -14.74 -5.45 22.80
N GLU A 9 -15.66 -6.33 22.41
CA GLU A 9 -15.58 -7.78 22.68
C GLU A 9 -14.53 -8.45 21.80
N VAL A 10 -14.19 -7.83 20.67
CA VAL A 10 -13.16 -8.31 19.76
C VAL A 10 -11.77 -7.94 20.29
N SER A 11 -10.93 -8.96 20.47
CA SER A 11 -9.66 -8.82 21.20
C SER A 11 -8.68 -7.81 20.60
N PHE A 12 -8.67 -7.61 19.27
CA PHE A 12 -7.80 -6.63 18.63
C PHE A 12 -8.29 -5.18 18.81
N VAL A 13 -9.60 -4.93 18.74
CA VAL A 13 -10.20 -3.60 19.02
C VAL A 13 -10.03 -3.24 20.49
N HIS A 14 -10.11 -4.23 21.39
CA HIS A 14 -9.82 -4.03 22.80
C HIS A 14 -8.38 -3.57 23.05
N ARG A 15 -7.39 -4.17 22.37
CA ARG A 15 -5.99 -3.72 22.44
C ARG A 15 -5.80 -2.36 21.79
N ALA A 16 -6.47 -2.09 20.67
CA ALA A 16 -6.51 -0.79 20.01
C ALA A 16 -6.98 0.33 20.96
N LEU A 17 -8.03 0.07 21.75
CA LEU A 17 -8.55 0.99 22.75
C LEU A 17 -7.50 1.28 23.83
N TRP A 18 -6.92 0.27 24.47
CA TRP A 18 -5.90 0.49 25.50
C TRP A 18 -4.65 1.20 24.95
N GLY A 19 -4.20 0.82 23.75
CA GLY A 19 -3.08 1.47 23.08
C GLY A 19 -3.36 2.95 22.81
N GLY A 20 -4.53 3.26 22.25
CA GLY A 20 -4.94 4.65 21.98
C GLY A 20 -5.14 5.49 23.26
N LEU A 21 -5.59 4.88 24.37
CA LEU A 21 -5.68 5.56 25.67
C LEU A 21 -4.29 5.89 26.24
N LEU A 22 -3.34 4.94 26.15
CA LEU A 22 -1.96 5.16 26.59
C LEU A 22 -1.27 6.25 25.75
N VAL A 23 -1.43 6.19 24.42
CA VAL A 23 -0.91 7.21 23.50
C VAL A 23 -1.57 8.56 23.75
N SER A 24 -2.88 8.62 23.98
CA SER A 24 -3.58 9.86 24.33
C SER A 24 -3.02 10.51 25.60
N CYS A 25 -2.74 9.72 26.64
CA CYS A 25 -2.12 10.22 27.87
C CYS A 25 -0.69 10.71 27.63
N LEU A 26 0.10 9.94 26.89
CA LEU A 26 1.49 10.26 26.58
C LEU A 26 1.60 11.55 25.75
N CYS A 27 0.80 11.65 24.68
CA CYS A 27 0.68 12.84 23.85
C CYS A 27 0.10 14.04 24.62
N ALA A 28 -0.82 13.85 25.56
CA ALA A 28 -1.32 14.94 26.39
C ALA A 28 -0.21 15.57 27.26
N ILE A 29 0.67 14.75 27.85
CA ILE A 29 1.79 15.23 28.68
C ILE A 29 2.80 16.00 27.83
N ALA A 30 3.30 15.40 26.74
CA ALA A 30 4.30 16.03 25.89
C ALA A 30 3.73 17.21 25.10
N GLY A 31 2.55 17.02 24.52
CA GLY A 31 1.85 17.99 23.68
C GLY A 31 1.44 19.26 24.40
N THR A 32 1.10 19.18 25.69
CA THR A 32 0.85 20.39 26.50
C THR A 32 2.06 21.33 26.50
N TRP A 33 3.28 20.80 26.59
CA TRP A 33 4.50 21.62 26.54
C TRP A 33 4.78 22.15 25.13
N VAL A 34 4.47 21.37 24.09
CA VAL A 34 4.56 21.79 22.69
C VAL A 34 3.68 23.01 22.45
N VAL A 35 2.40 22.93 22.82
CA VAL A 35 1.42 23.99 22.57
C VAL A 35 1.69 25.22 23.43
N VAL A 36 2.02 25.05 24.73
CA VAL A 36 2.32 26.17 25.64
C VAL A 36 3.53 27.00 25.15
N ARG A 37 4.51 26.38 24.50
CA ARG A 37 5.68 27.09 23.94
C ARG A 37 5.57 27.43 22.45
N GLY A 38 4.43 27.16 21.81
CA GLY A 38 4.24 27.44 20.38
C GLY A 38 5.17 26.63 19.47
N MET A 39 5.62 25.44 19.91
CA MET A 39 6.56 24.61 19.16
C MET A 39 5.86 23.57 18.28
N ALA A 40 4.63 23.83 17.80
CA ALA A 40 3.86 22.84 17.04
C ALA A 40 4.59 22.38 15.76
N PHE A 41 5.32 23.28 15.09
CA PHE A 41 6.14 22.96 13.93
C PHE A 41 7.26 21.95 14.22
N LEU A 42 7.81 21.95 15.45
CA LEU A 42 8.80 20.97 15.87
C LEU A 42 8.25 19.54 15.81
N SER A 43 6.98 19.35 16.17
CA SER A 43 6.37 18.02 16.22
C SER A 43 6.28 17.37 14.83
N ASP A 44 5.88 18.13 13.83
CA ASP A 44 5.85 17.68 12.44
C ASP A 44 7.28 17.50 11.88
N ALA A 45 8.18 18.43 12.22
CA ALA A 45 9.58 18.34 11.86
C ALA A 45 10.24 17.06 12.40
N MET A 46 9.92 16.67 13.63
CA MET A 46 10.41 15.44 14.26
C MET A 46 9.89 14.18 13.54
N ALA A 47 8.64 14.17 13.07
CA ALA A 47 8.06 13.05 12.33
C ALA A 47 8.90 12.72 11.09
N HIS A 48 9.20 13.73 10.28
CA HIS A 48 10.04 13.60 9.09
C HIS A 48 11.52 13.46 9.44
N GLY A 49 11.92 14.01 10.58
CA GLY A 49 13.25 13.85 11.16
C GLY A 49 13.62 12.44 11.54
N MET A 50 12.65 11.56 11.74
CA MET A 50 12.90 10.15 11.98
C MET A 50 13.26 9.39 10.69
N LEU A 51 12.85 9.89 9.51
CA LEU A 51 12.97 9.19 8.23
C LEU A 51 14.38 8.71 7.90
N PRO A 52 15.47 9.50 8.08
CA PRO A 52 16.83 9.01 7.82
C PRO A 52 17.19 7.77 8.63
N GLY A 53 16.91 7.80 9.94
CA GLY A 53 17.24 6.68 10.81
C GLY A 53 16.41 5.45 10.53
N ILE A 54 15.13 5.62 10.20
CA ILE A 54 14.27 4.53 9.76
C ILE A 54 14.79 3.95 8.45
N ALA A 55 15.15 4.81 7.49
CA ALA A 55 15.68 4.37 6.20
C ALA A 55 16.99 3.59 6.35
N VAL A 56 17.91 4.06 7.20
CA VAL A 56 19.15 3.33 7.51
C VAL A 56 18.86 2.01 8.21
N ALA A 57 17.98 2.00 9.22
CA ALA A 57 17.63 0.77 9.93
C ALA A 57 16.98 -0.25 8.99
N ALA A 58 16.08 0.19 8.12
CA ALA A 58 15.45 -0.65 7.11
C ALA A 58 16.47 -1.25 6.14
N LEU A 59 17.43 -0.46 5.65
CA LEU A 59 18.47 -0.95 4.74
C LEU A 59 19.44 -1.95 5.37
N LEU A 60 19.67 -1.83 6.69
CA LEU A 60 20.53 -2.73 7.44
C LEU A 60 19.79 -3.96 8.01
N GLY A 61 18.48 -4.09 7.78
CA GLY A 61 17.66 -5.14 8.40
C GLY A 61 17.58 -5.03 9.93
N GLY A 62 17.77 -3.82 10.46
CA GLY A 62 17.80 -3.52 11.90
C GLY A 62 16.44 -3.12 12.48
N ASN A 63 16.43 -2.80 13.78
CA ASN A 63 15.21 -2.35 14.47
C ASN A 63 14.83 -0.92 14.05
N LEU A 64 13.67 -0.76 13.41
CA LEU A 64 13.16 0.52 12.92
C LEU A 64 12.92 1.55 14.03
N VAL A 65 12.47 1.11 15.21
CA VAL A 65 12.23 1.99 16.37
C VAL A 65 13.55 2.57 16.87
N LEU A 66 14.61 1.76 16.88
CA LEU A 66 15.95 2.23 17.27
C LEU A 66 16.50 3.23 16.26
N GLY A 67 16.31 2.97 14.95
CA GLY A 67 16.66 3.91 13.89
C GLY A 67 15.94 5.24 14.03
N ALA A 68 14.62 5.19 14.21
CA ALA A 68 13.78 6.37 14.46
C ALA A 68 14.26 7.14 15.70
N ALA A 69 14.53 6.44 16.82
CA ALA A 69 14.98 7.03 18.06
C ALA A 69 16.33 7.77 17.92
N VAL A 70 17.30 7.16 17.23
CA VAL A 70 18.62 7.76 17.00
C VAL A 70 18.50 9.01 16.13
N SER A 71 17.71 8.95 15.05
CA SER A 71 17.51 10.11 14.17
C SER A 71 16.74 11.23 14.86
N ALA A 72 15.68 10.90 15.59
CA ALA A 72 14.93 11.85 16.41
C ALA A 72 15.82 12.52 17.47
N ALA A 73 16.69 11.75 18.14
CA ALA A 73 17.67 12.29 19.09
C ALA A 73 18.68 13.21 18.40
N ALA A 74 19.17 12.84 17.22
CA ALA A 74 20.06 13.71 16.42
C ALA A 74 19.38 15.03 16.07
N MET A 75 18.10 15.00 15.66
CA MET A 75 17.32 16.21 15.43
C MET A 75 17.15 17.04 16.71
N ALA A 76 16.75 16.43 17.82
CA ALA A 76 16.57 17.14 19.09
C ALA A 76 17.86 17.81 19.58
N LEU A 77 19.00 17.14 19.42
CA LEU A 77 20.33 17.69 19.71
C LEU A 77 20.70 18.82 18.75
N GLY A 78 20.41 18.65 17.45
CA GLY A 78 20.58 19.69 16.44
C GLY A 78 19.79 20.95 16.77
N VAL A 79 18.48 20.82 17.06
CA VAL A 79 17.61 21.93 17.46
C VAL A 79 18.17 22.58 18.74
N SER A 80 18.57 21.78 19.73
CA SER A 80 19.20 22.27 20.97
C SER A 80 20.53 22.98 20.76
N ALA A 81 21.25 22.71 19.67
CA ALA A 81 22.52 23.34 19.33
C ALA A 81 22.31 24.63 18.53
N LEU A 82 21.44 24.60 17.51
CA LEU A 82 21.15 25.74 16.65
C LEU A 82 20.45 26.87 17.43
N THR A 83 19.54 26.51 18.34
CA THR A 83 18.83 27.47 19.22
C THR A 83 19.75 28.13 20.28
N ARG A 84 21.02 27.73 20.38
CA ARG A 84 22.01 28.43 21.24
C ARG A 84 22.51 29.73 20.63
N SER A 85 22.45 29.84 19.30
CA SER A 85 22.88 31.03 18.60
C SER A 85 21.79 32.10 18.69
N PRO A 86 22.08 33.30 19.20
CA PRO A 86 21.11 34.40 19.23
C PRO A 86 20.79 34.95 17.83
N ARG A 87 21.50 34.49 16.79
CA ARG A 87 21.35 34.97 15.41
C ARG A 87 20.25 34.25 14.62
N PHE A 88 19.80 33.09 15.07
CA PHE A 88 18.78 32.30 14.37
C PHE A 88 17.53 32.16 15.23
N SER A 89 16.36 32.33 14.63
CA SER A 89 15.11 31.98 15.31
C SER A 89 15.03 30.46 15.49
N ALA A 90 14.31 30.01 16.52
CA ALA A 90 14.10 28.58 16.75
C ALA A 90 13.46 27.90 15.54
N ASP A 91 12.53 28.59 14.88
CA ASP A 91 11.81 28.08 13.71
C ASP A 91 12.72 27.91 12.49
N ILE A 92 13.68 28.82 12.27
CA ILE A 92 14.69 28.65 11.19
C ILE A 92 15.56 27.42 11.46
N GLY A 93 16.00 27.22 12.70
CA GLY A 93 16.83 26.07 13.05
C GLY A 93 16.08 24.74 12.89
N ILE A 94 14.81 24.70 13.31
CA ILE A 94 13.93 23.54 13.14
C ILE A 94 13.69 23.28 11.64
N GLY A 95 13.36 24.32 10.86
CA GLY A 95 13.10 24.21 9.43
C GLY A 95 14.30 23.73 8.62
N LEU A 96 15.51 24.21 8.93
CA LEU A 96 16.73 23.79 8.25
C LEU A 96 17.08 22.33 8.55
N LEU A 97 16.92 21.90 9.81
CA LEU A 97 17.11 20.50 10.21
C LEU A 97 16.04 19.60 9.61
N PHE A 98 14.79 20.04 9.58
CA PHE A 98 13.69 19.35 8.92
C PHE A 98 13.99 19.07 7.45
N VAL A 99 14.26 20.12 6.66
CA VAL A 99 14.55 19.97 5.22
C VAL A 99 15.83 19.16 5.01
N GLY A 100 16.88 19.41 5.78
CA GLY A 100 18.15 18.70 5.65
C GLY A 100 18.02 17.20 5.96
N MET A 101 17.35 16.84 7.06
CA MET A 101 17.14 15.46 7.43
C MET A 101 16.15 14.77 6.50
N LEU A 102 15.06 15.42 6.11
CA LEU A 102 14.15 14.89 5.10
C LEU A 102 14.88 14.61 3.78
N ALA A 103 15.69 15.56 3.29
CA ALA A 103 16.49 15.37 2.07
C ALA A 103 17.49 14.21 2.21
N ILE A 104 18.16 14.07 3.36
CA ILE A 104 19.05 12.93 3.62
C ILE A 104 18.26 11.62 3.58
N GLY A 105 17.09 11.56 4.23
CA GLY A 105 16.21 10.39 4.22
C GLY A 105 15.80 10.02 2.81
N VAL A 106 15.35 11.00 2.02
CA VAL A 106 14.97 10.81 0.61
C VAL A 106 16.17 10.35 -0.23
N VAL A 107 17.37 10.89 -0.05
CA VAL A 107 18.57 10.46 -0.78
C VAL A 107 18.96 9.02 -0.43
N ILE A 108 18.80 8.61 0.83
CA ILE A 108 19.04 7.23 1.28
C ILE A 108 18.00 6.29 0.64
N ILE A 109 16.73 6.68 0.68
CA ILE A 109 15.61 5.93 0.08
C ILE A 109 15.77 5.84 -1.45
N SER A 110 16.13 6.93 -2.12
CA SER A 110 16.24 6.98 -3.59
C SER A 110 17.40 6.12 -4.13
N ARG A 111 18.41 5.86 -3.30
CA ARG A 111 19.49 4.92 -3.62
C ARG A 111 19.15 3.48 -3.22
N ALA A 112 18.15 3.29 -2.38
CA ALA A 112 17.63 1.98 -2.06
C ALA A 112 16.86 1.43 -3.26
N GLN A 113 17.45 0.44 -3.94
CA GLN A 113 16.82 -0.25 -5.06
C GLN A 113 15.53 -1.02 -4.65
N SER A 114 15.32 -1.20 -3.34
CA SER A 114 14.14 -1.74 -2.65
C SER A 114 13.93 -0.98 -1.33
N PHE A 115 12.83 -0.27 -1.16
CA PHE A 115 12.38 0.23 0.13
C PHE A 115 11.10 -0.53 0.49
N ALA A 116 11.24 -1.67 1.18
CA ALA A 116 10.13 -2.53 1.59
C ALA A 116 9.57 -2.08 2.95
N VAL A 117 9.26 -0.80 3.06
CA VAL A 117 8.51 -0.27 4.20
C VAL A 117 7.14 0.08 3.66
N ASP A 118 6.09 -0.53 4.20
CA ASP A 118 4.71 -0.14 3.97
C ASP A 118 4.55 1.32 4.39
N LEU A 119 4.70 2.23 3.43
CA LEU A 119 4.64 3.68 3.64
C LEU A 119 3.27 4.08 4.17
N THR A 120 2.24 3.36 3.76
CA THR A 120 0.85 3.48 4.22
C THR A 120 0.73 3.07 5.69
N GLY A 121 1.19 1.87 6.06
CA GLY A 121 1.26 1.43 7.47
C GLY A 121 2.18 2.32 8.33
N PHE A 122 3.17 2.98 7.72
CA PHE A 122 4.07 3.93 8.38
C PHE A 122 3.42 5.32 8.62
N LEU A 123 2.74 5.87 7.61
CA LEU A 123 2.07 7.19 7.67
C LEU A 123 0.81 7.16 8.54
N PHE A 124 0.02 6.09 8.40
CA PHE A 124 -1.30 5.98 9.03
C PHE A 124 -1.30 5.09 10.28
N GLY A 125 -0.31 4.22 10.45
CA GLY A 125 -0.26 3.24 11.53
C GLY A 125 -1.31 2.14 11.36
N ASP A 126 -1.07 0.99 11.98
CA ASP A 126 -2.12 -0.03 12.17
C ASP A 126 -2.47 -0.14 13.65
N VAL A 127 -3.40 0.72 14.08
CA VAL A 127 -3.91 0.76 15.46
C VAL A 127 -4.63 -0.55 15.83
N LEU A 128 -5.09 -1.34 14.85
CA LEU A 128 -5.76 -2.60 15.08
C LEU A 128 -4.76 -3.76 15.28
N ALA A 129 -3.53 -3.63 14.76
CA ALA A 129 -2.46 -4.64 14.90
C ALA A 129 -1.66 -4.58 16.22
N ILE A 130 -2.07 -3.78 17.21
CA ILE A 130 -1.38 -3.63 18.50
C ILE A 130 -1.27 -4.98 19.22
N ARG A 131 -0.05 -5.33 19.65
CA ARG A 131 0.25 -6.53 20.45
C ARG A 131 0.47 -6.17 21.92
N ASP A 132 0.42 -7.15 22.81
CA ASP A 132 0.56 -6.93 24.25
C ASP A 132 1.92 -6.32 24.64
N ARG A 133 2.98 -6.67 23.90
CA ARG A 133 4.31 -6.08 24.07
C ARG A 133 4.33 -4.57 23.81
N ASP A 134 3.49 -4.11 22.88
CA ASP A 134 3.43 -2.69 22.48
C ASP A 134 2.69 -1.90 23.57
N LEU A 135 1.67 -2.49 24.21
CA LEU A 135 1.00 -1.92 25.37
C LEU A 135 1.96 -1.77 26.56
N ALA A 136 2.79 -2.78 26.85
CA ALA A 136 3.79 -2.70 27.91
C ALA A 136 4.86 -1.62 27.62
N PHE A 137 5.28 -1.50 26.36
CA PHE A 137 6.20 -0.46 25.90
C PHE A 137 5.59 0.95 26.03
N LEU A 138 4.34 1.13 25.62
CA LEU A 138 3.61 2.39 25.77
C LEU A 138 3.39 2.76 27.25
N ALA A 139 3.05 1.79 28.09
CA ALA A 139 2.86 2.01 29.53
C ALA A 139 4.17 2.44 30.22
N THR A 140 5.30 1.81 29.86
CA THR A 140 6.62 2.21 30.38
C THR A 140 7.05 3.58 29.87
N ALA A 141 6.81 3.90 28.59
CA ALA A 141 7.05 5.23 28.03
C ALA A 141 6.19 6.31 28.72
N LEU A 142 4.91 6.04 28.97
CA LEU A 142 4.01 6.93 29.70
C LEU A 142 4.47 7.19 31.14
N LEU A 143 4.88 6.14 31.86
CA LEU A 143 5.43 6.28 33.21
C LEU A 143 6.67 7.17 33.22
N LEU A 144 7.62 6.92 32.31
CA LEU A 144 8.84 7.71 32.17
C LEU A 144 8.53 9.17 31.82
N ALA A 145 7.62 9.40 30.87
CA ALA A 145 7.16 10.73 30.48
C ALA A 145 6.53 11.48 31.65
N GLY A 146 5.71 10.81 32.47
CA GLY A 146 5.13 11.36 33.69
C GLY A 146 6.18 11.76 34.72
N ILE A 147 7.19 10.91 34.95
CA ILE A 147 8.30 11.21 35.87
C ILE A 147 9.09 12.43 35.38
N VAL A 148 9.47 12.47 34.10
CA VAL A 148 10.22 13.59 33.51
C VAL A 148 9.40 14.88 33.57
N ALA A 149 8.10 14.83 33.26
CA ALA A 149 7.22 15.99 33.34
C ALA A 149 7.04 16.50 34.78
N ALA A 150 6.92 15.60 35.75
CA ALA A 150 6.78 15.95 37.17
C ALA A 150 8.07 16.57 37.75
N LEU A 151 9.22 15.92 37.55
CA LEU A 151 10.52 16.41 38.00
C LEU A 151 10.93 17.70 37.27
N GLY A 152 10.64 17.77 35.97
CA GLY A 152 10.95 18.91 35.12
C GLY A 152 9.97 20.08 35.23
N HIS A 153 8.81 19.89 35.88
CA HIS A 153 7.69 20.84 35.84
C HIS A 153 8.10 22.28 36.11
N ARG A 154 8.77 22.54 37.25
CA ARG A 154 9.20 23.89 37.64
C ARG A 154 10.15 24.51 36.62
N ALA A 155 11.02 23.71 36.02
CA ALA A 155 12.00 24.16 35.04
C ALA A 155 11.35 24.43 33.67
N PHE A 156 10.41 23.59 33.24
CA PHE A 156 9.66 23.77 31.99
C PHE A 156 8.75 24.99 32.05
N VAL A 157 8.07 25.21 33.17
CA VAL A 157 7.26 26.43 33.40
C VAL A 157 8.13 27.67 33.32
N ALA A 158 9.24 27.72 34.06
CA ALA A 158 10.13 28.89 34.04
C ALA A 158 10.68 29.16 32.63
N LEU A 159 11.00 28.09 31.90
CA LEU A 159 11.48 28.16 30.52
C LEU A 159 10.37 28.60 29.53
N ALA A 160 9.11 28.30 29.78
CA ALA A 160 7.97 28.75 28.97
C ALA A 160 7.70 30.26 29.10
N PHE A 161 8.01 30.87 30.25
CA PHE A 161 7.87 32.32 30.45
C PHE A 161 9.08 33.11 29.91
N ASP A 162 10.28 32.85 30.46
CA ASP A 162 11.51 33.52 30.02
C ASP A 162 12.75 32.69 30.41
N PRO A 163 13.61 32.29 29.45
CA PRO A 163 14.88 31.63 29.73
C PRO A 163 15.79 32.40 30.72
N ARG A 164 15.75 33.73 30.74
CA ARG A 164 16.53 34.59 31.66
C ARG A 164 16.01 34.47 33.09
N LEU A 165 14.69 34.46 33.26
CA LEU A 165 14.04 34.24 34.55
C LEU A 165 14.42 32.88 35.14
N ALA A 166 14.39 31.82 34.32
CA ALA A 166 14.83 30.49 34.74
C ALA A 166 16.28 30.48 35.25
N HIS A 167 17.18 31.24 34.61
CA HIS A 167 18.58 31.35 35.04
C HIS A 167 18.71 32.07 36.40
N THR A 168 17.97 33.16 36.61
CA THR A 168 17.96 33.89 37.90
C THR A 168 17.38 33.07 39.06
N LEU A 169 16.48 32.12 38.77
CA LEU A 169 15.92 31.19 39.76
C LEU A 169 16.86 30.01 40.12
N GLY A 170 18.11 30.03 39.63
CA GLY A 170 19.10 28.97 39.85
C GLY A 170 18.84 27.70 39.05
N LEU A 171 17.90 27.73 38.10
CA LEU A 171 17.59 26.60 37.23
C LEU A 171 18.56 26.56 36.05
N ARG A 172 18.68 25.38 35.43
CA ARG A 172 19.53 25.15 34.26
C ARG A 172 18.65 25.15 32.99
N PRO A 173 18.33 26.30 32.38
CA PRO A 173 17.39 26.40 31.25
C PRO A 173 17.80 25.53 30.06
N ARG A 174 19.12 25.33 29.85
CA ARG A 174 19.65 24.44 28.81
C ARG A 174 19.29 22.97 29.02
N LEU A 175 19.42 22.48 30.26
CA LEU A 175 19.02 21.11 30.59
C LEU A 175 17.50 20.96 30.55
N ALA A 176 16.75 21.98 30.96
CA ALA A 176 15.29 21.99 30.86
C ALA A 176 14.82 21.95 29.40
N GLN A 177 15.44 22.71 28.49
CA GLN A 177 15.14 22.64 27.06
C GLN A 177 15.44 21.24 26.51
N ALA A 178 16.61 20.68 26.81
CA ALA A 178 16.99 19.35 26.35
C ALA A 178 16.07 18.25 26.91
N ALA A 179 15.69 18.32 28.19
CA ALA A 179 14.78 17.36 28.81
C ALA A 179 13.35 17.46 28.24
N MET A 180 12.87 18.67 27.95
CA MET A 180 11.57 18.88 27.28
C MET A 180 11.58 18.35 25.85
N LEU A 181 12.65 18.61 25.09
CA LEU A 181 12.82 18.02 23.76
C LEU A 181 12.90 16.49 23.82
N GLY A 182 13.63 15.94 24.79
CA GLY A 182 13.69 14.50 25.04
C GLY A 182 12.34 13.89 25.40
N LEU A 183 11.51 14.58 26.20
CA LEU A 183 10.14 14.19 26.50
C LEU A 183 9.27 14.14 25.24
N ILE A 184 9.38 15.15 24.37
CA ILE A 184 8.64 15.21 23.10
C ILE A 184 9.11 14.09 22.17
N THR A 185 10.42 13.90 22.03
CA THR A 185 11.01 12.81 21.25
C THR A 185 10.57 11.44 21.75
N LEU A 186 10.58 11.20 23.07
CA LEU A 186 10.09 9.97 23.68
C LEU A 186 8.62 9.72 23.30
N ALA A 187 7.76 10.74 23.45
CA ALA A 187 6.35 10.61 23.14
C ALA A 187 6.11 10.30 21.65
N ILE A 188 6.81 11.01 20.75
CA ILE A 188 6.69 10.80 19.31
C ILE A 188 7.19 9.40 18.94
N VAL A 189 8.42 9.04 19.29
CA VAL A 189 9.03 7.75 18.91
C VAL A 189 8.25 6.57 19.48
N ALA A 190 7.82 6.64 20.75
CA ALA A 190 7.13 5.54 21.40
C ALA A 190 5.72 5.30 20.83
N SER A 191 5.03 6.38 20.46
CA SER A 191 3.67 6.30 19.91
C SER A 191 3.67 6.03 18.40
N PHE A 192 4.70 6.50 17.71
CA PHE A 192 4.80 6.48 16.25
C PHE A 192 4.70 5.06 15.68
N HIS A 193 5.49 4.12 16.21
CA HIS A 193 5.52 2.74 15.69
C HIS A 193 4.19 2.00 15.87
N VAL A 194 3.38 2.41 16.85
CA VAL A 194 2.15 1.73 17.22
C VAL A 194 0.93 2.32 16.48
N VAL A 195 0.94 3.63 16.28
CA VAL A 195 -0.28 4.38 15.93
C VAL A 195 -0.11 5.25 14.66
N GLY A 196 1.11 5.40 14.14
CA GLY A 196 1.41 6.16 12.91
C GLY A 196 1.73 7.65 13.16
N THR A 197 2.42 8.31 12.21
CA THR A 197 2.82 9.72 12.36
C THR A 197 1.61 10.66 12.43
N LEU A 198 0.60 10.42 11.58
CA LEU A 198 -0.56 11.30 11.45
C LEU A 198 -1.36 11.39 12.75
N LEU A 199 -1.69 10.23 13.33
CA LEU A 199 -2.49 10.19 14.56
C LEU A 199 -1.68 10.70 15.77
N VAL A 200 -0.38 10.40 15.84
CA VAL A 200 0.49 10.98 16.88
C VAL A 200 0.47 12.50 16.83
N PHE A 201 0.62 13.10 15.65
CA PHE A 201 0.56 14.56 15.50
C PHE A 201 -0.82 15.12 15.91
N GLY A 202 -1.90 14.48 15.46
CA GLY A 202 -3.27 14.85 15.84
C GLY A 202 -3.48 14.87 17.36
N LEU A 203 -3.09 13.79 18.06
CA LEU A 203 -3.23 13.68 19.52
C LEU A 203 -2.24 14.54 20.30
N LEU A 204 -1.07 14.85 19.73
CA LEU A 204 -0.06 15.71 20.37
C LEU A 204 -0.46 17.19 20.33
N ILE A 205 -1.22 17.63 19.32
CA ILE A 205 -1.57 19.04 19.13
C ILE A 205 -3.02 19.36 19.49
N ALA A 206 -3.99 18.62 18.93
CA ALA A 206 -5.40 19.03 19.00
C ALA A 206 -5.99 18.94 20.43
N PRO A 207 -5.86 17.84 21.19
CA PRO A 207 -6.39 17.77 22.56
C PRO A 207 -5.75 18.80 23.52
N PRO A 208 -4.42 19.03 23.54
CA PRO A 208 -3.83 20.09 24.36
C PRO A 208 -4.27 21.49 23.96
N ALA A 209 -4.35 21.79 22.66
CA ALA A 209 -4.86 23.08 22.17
C ALA A 209 -6.32 23.29 22.57
N ALA A 210 -7.14 22.24 22.50
CA ALA A 210 -8.54 22.27 22.92
C ALA A 210 -8.66 22.51 24.43
N ALA A 211 -7.80 21.88 25.23
CA ALA A 211 -7.81 22.01 26.69
C ALA A 211 -7.37 23.39 27.19
N MET A 212 -6.43 24.04 26.49
CA MET A 212 -5.94 25.39 26.81
C MET A 212 -7.03 26.47 26.74
N LEU A 213 -8.12 26.23 26.00
CA LEU A 213 -9.26 27.14 25.93
C LEU A 213 -10.09 27.19 27.22
N TRP A 214 -9.95 26.19 28.10
CA TRP A 214 -10.75 26.02 29.31
C TRP A 214 -9.94 26.11 30.60
N ALA A 215 -8.66 25.77 30.56
CA ALA A 215 -7.80 25.69 31.74
C ALA A 215 -6.54 26.55 31.60
N HIS A 216 -6.12 27.14 32.72
CA HIS A 216 -4.92 28.01 32.80
C HIS A 216 -3.78 27.37 33.59
N ARG A 217 -4.04 26.24 34.26
CA ARG A 217 -3.04 25.49 35.04
C ARG A 217 -2.55 24.32 34.21
N ILE A 218 -1.24 24.21 34.00
CA ILE A 218 -0.64 23.17 33.14
C ILE A 218 -1.07 21.73 33.50
N PRO A 219 -1.07 21.30 34.78
CA PRO A 219 -1.55 19.96 35.13
C PRO A 219 -3.03 19.73 34.77
N VAL A 220 -3.87 20.77 34.85
CA VAL A 220 -5.28 20.69 34.47
C VAL A 220 -5.43 20.61 32.96
N ILE A 221 -4.59 21.34 32.21
CA ILE A 221 -4.52 21.25 30.74
C ILE A 221 -4.13 19.83 30.33
N MET A 222 -3.10 19.24 30.96
CA MET A 222 -2.67 17.85 30.68
C MET A 222 -3.79 16.84 30.94
N ALA A 223 -4.48 16.94 32.09
CA ALA A 223 -5.57 16.03 32.42
C ALA A 223 -6.76 16.18 31.44
N LEU A 224 -7.14 17.41 31.10
CA LEU A 224 -8.22 17.67 30.16
C LEU A 224 -7.85 17.23 28.73
N ALA A 225 -6.60 17.43 28.31
CA ALA A 225 -6.09 16.95 27.04
C ALA A 225 -6.10 15.42 26.96
N ALA A 226 -5.72 14.72 28.04
CA ALA A 226 -5.78 13.26 28.11
C ALA A 226 -7.23 12.76 28.00
N LEU A 227 -8.18 13.42 28.67
CA LEU A 227 -9.61 13.10 28.56
C LEU A 227 -10.15 13.32 27.15
N LEU A 228 -9.79 14.45 26.52
CA LEU A 228 -10.20 14.75 25.14
C LEU A 228 -9.60 13.75 24.15
N GLY A 229 -8.31 13.41 24.28
CA GLY A 229 -7.66 12.39 23.45
C GLY A 229 -8.27 10.99 23.65
N ALA A 230 -8.55 10.60 24.91
CA ALA A 230 -9.23 9.36 25.22
C ALA A 230 -10.64 9.30 24.60
N SER A 231 -11.40 10.41 24.68
CA SER A 231 -12.71 10.50 24.04
C SER A 231 -12.63 10.42 22.51
N ALA A 232 -11.59 11.02 21.91
CA ALA A 232 -11.33 10.91 20.48
C ALA A 232 -10.99 9.47 20.07
N THR A 233 -10.21 8.77 20.88
CA THR A 233 -9.86 7.36 20.67
C THR A 233 -11.11 6.48 20.68
N VAL A 234 -11.94 6.60 21.72
CA VAL A 234 -13.18 5.81 21.85
C VAL A 234 -14.14 6.11 20.70
N ALA A 235 -14.43 7.39 20.44
CA ALA A 235 -15.34 7.77 19.37
C ALA A 235 -14.80 7.43 17.98
N GLY A 236 -13.50 7.61 17.75
CA GLY A 236 -12.85 7.29 16.49
C GLY A 236 -12.84 5.80 16.18
N LEU A 237 -12.58 4.94 17.17
CA LEU A 237 -12.69 3.48 17.02
C LEU A 237 -14.12 3.04 16.75
N LEU A 238 -15.11 3.62 17.45
CA LEU A 238 -16.53 3.33 17.21
C LEU A 238 -16.98 3.73 15.81
N ILE A 239 -16.59 4.93 15.33
CA ILE A 239 -16.92 5.40 13.98
C ILE A 239 -16.22 4.53 12.94
N SER A 240 -14.93 4.25 13.11
CA SER A 240 -14.15 3.40 12.22
C SER A 240 -14.75 2.00 12.07
N TRP A 241 -15.19 1.38 13.17
CA TRP A 241 -15.84 0.08 13.14
C TRP A 241 -17.13 0.05 12.29
N HIS A 242 -17.96 1.08 12.39
CA HIS A 242 -19.25 1.12 11.69
C HIS A 242 -19.15 1.66 10.26
N ALA A 243 -18.19 2.55 10.00
CA ALA A 243 -18.01 3.20 8.71
C ALA A 243 -16.97 2.50 7.82
N GLY A 244 -16.26 1.48 8.34
CA GLY A 244 -15.20 0.78 7.60
C GLY A 244 -13.97 1.65 7.31
N THR A 245 -13.78 2.76 8.03
CA THR A 245 -12.70 3.72 7.77
C THR A 245 -11.43 3.38 8.54
N ALA A 246 -10.27 3.86 8.08
CA ALA A 246 -9.00 3.69 8.76
C ALA A 246 -9.05 4.24 10.21
N ALA A 247 -8.83 3.36 11.20
CA ALA A 247 -8.98 3.69 12.61
C ALA A 247 -8.10 4.87 13.04
N GLY A 248 -6.82 4.87 12.65
CA GLY A 248 -5.87 5.93 12.98
C GLY A 248 -6.31 7.31 12.47
N ALA A 249 -6.66 7.40 11.19
CA ALA A 249 -7.15 8.63 10.57
C ALA A 249 -8.47 9.11 11.19
N THR A 250 -9.39 8.18 11.47
CA THR A 250 -10.69 8.51 12.07
C THR A 250 -10.54 9.11 13.47
N ILE A 251 -9.67 8.55 14.32
CA ILE A 251 -9.37 9.12 15.64
C ILE A 251 -8.77 10.53 15.51
N ALA A 252 -7.88 10.75 14.53
CA ALA A 252 -7.27 12.07 14.30
C ALA A 252 -8.31 13.11 13.88
N VAL A 253 -9.22 12.75 12.96
CA VAL A 253 -10.35 13.61 12.56
C VAL A 253 -11.22 13.96 13.76
N VAL A 254 -11.55 12.99 14.61
CA VAL A 254 -12.34 13.25 15.82
C VAL A 254 -11.59 14.17 16.79
N ALA A 255 -10.28 13.98 16.98
CA ALA A 255 -9.47 14.84 17.85
C ALA A 255 -9.46 16.31 17.36
N VAL A 256 -9.34 16.51 16.04
CA VAL A 256 -9.41 17.84 15.41
C VAL A 256 -10.83 18.43 15.52
N ALA A 257 -11.87 17.62 15.32
CA ALA A 257 -13.24 18.06 15.49
C ALA A 257 -13.52 18.52 16.93
N LEU A 258 -13.03 17.78 17.94
CA LEU A 258 -13.12 18.16 19.34
C LEU A 258 -12.41 19.50 19.63
N PHE A 259 -11.30 19.80 18.96
CA PHE A 259 -10.67 21.12 19.05
C PHE A 259 -11.59 22.23 18.50
N PHE A 260 -12.16 22.08 17.31
CA PHE A 260 -13.04 23.10 16.74
C PHE A 260 -14.33 23.27 17.56
N LEU A 261 -14.89 22.18 18.08
CA LEU A 261 -16.04 22.22 18.99
C LEU A 261 -15.69 22.95 20.30
N SER A 262 -14.51 22.66 20.86
CA SER A 262 -13.97 23.35 22.03
C SER A 262 -13.78 24.86 21.77
N ALA A 263 -13.25 25.22 20.61
CA ALA A 263 -13.07 26.62 20.17
C ALA A 263 -14.41 27.34 20.00
N ALA A 264 -15.37 26.73 19.31
CA ALA A 264 -16.71 27.28 19.13
C ALA A 264 -17.44 27.47 20.46
N ALA A 265 -17.35 26.50 21.37
CA ALA A 265 -17.95 26.58 22.69
C ALA A 265 -17.29 27.65 23.58
N SER A 266 -15.96 27.81 23.49
CA SER A 266 -15.24 28.89 24.19
C SER A 266 -15.62 30.27 23.64
N ALA A 267 -15.73 30.41 22.32
CA ALA A 267 -16.18 31.64 21.66
C ALA A 267 -17.64 31.99 22.00
N ALA A 268 -18.55 31.01 22.03
CA ALA A 268 -19.94 31.21 22.44
C ALA A 268 -20.02 31.64 23.92
N ARG A 269 -19.20 31.05 24.79
CA ARG A 269 -19.12 31.43 26.22
C ARG A 269 -18.58 32.84 26.41
N SER A 270 -17.53 33.24 25.68
CA SER A 270 -16.97 34.59 25.76
C SER A 270 -17.94 35.63 25.18
N TRP A 271 -18.66 35.28 24.11
CA TRP A 271 -19.73 36.08 23.54
C TRP A 271 -20.91 36.26 24.51
N TRP A 272 -21.33 35.21 25.21
CA TRP A 272 -22.40 35.28 26.22
C TRP A 272 -22.00 36.06 27.48
N ARG A 273 -20.74 35.95 27.92
CA ARG A 273 -20.20 36.77 29.02
C ARG A 273 -20.05 38.24 28.62
N GLY A 274 -19.61 38.51 27.39
CA GLY A 274 -19.56 39.84 26.79
C GLY A 274 -20.94 40.47 26.62
N ARG A 275 -21.97 39.67 26.30
CA ARG A 275 -23.38 40.11 26.28
C ARG A 275 -23.93 40.45 27.67
N ARG A 276 -23.53 39.76 28.75
CA ARG A 276 -23.92 40.14 30.13
C ARG A 276 -23.22 41.42 30.62
N ALA A 277 -21.94 41.62 30.25
CA ALA A 277 -21.23 42.87 30.51
C ALA A 277 -21.75 44.03 29.66
N ARG A 278 -22.15 43.76 28.40
CA ARG A 278 -22.79 44.75 27.52
C ARG A 278 -24.26 44.96 27.83
N ALA A 279 -25.00 44.04 28.45
CA ALA A 279 -26.37 44.28 28.92
C ALA A 279 -26.45 45.30 30.06
N ALA A 280 -25.35 45.53 30.79
CA ALA A 280 -25.22 46.67 31.71
C ALA A 280 -24.89 48.00 31.00
N ALA A 281 -24.44 47.96 29.73
CA ALA A 281 -24.08 49.12 28.92
C ALA A 281 -25.03 49.35 27.72
N ALA A 282 -25.97 48.44 27.47
CA ALA A 282 -26.89 48.41 26.33
C ALA A 282 -28.31 48.86 26.70
N THR A 283 -28.42 49.77 27.67
CA THR A 283 -29.59 50.66 27.83
C THR A 283 -29.51 51.89 26.92
N VAL A 284 -28.42 52.08 26.14
CA VAL A 284 -28.19 53.29 25.33
C VAL A 284 -28.09 53.05 23.81
N ALA A 285 -27.93 51.82 23.33
CA ALA A 285 -27.60 51.56 21.92
C ALA A 285 -28.52 50.54 21.22
N VAL A 286 -29.85 50.70 21.39
CA VAL A 286 -30.88 49.90 20.69
C VAL A 286 -31.54 50.68 19.54
N ALA A 287 -31.06 51.88 19.21
CA ALA A 287 -31.60 52.68 18.11
C ALA A 287 -30.61 52.79 16.94
N ALA A 288 -30.34 51.68 16.23
CA ALA A 288 -29.91 51.74 14.83
C ALA A 288 -29.79 50.35 14.18
N VAL A 289 -30.79 50.07 13.35
CA VAL A 289 -30.66 49.36 12.07
C VAL A 289 -30.53 47.84 12.11
N LEU A 290 -31.69 47.21 11.91
CA LEU A 290 -31.85 45.91 11.26
C LEU A 290 -31.87 46.08 9.73
N THR A 291 -31.45 45.01 9.04
CA THR A 291 -31.95 44.43 7.76
C THR A 291 -30.99 44.35 6.57
N GLY A 292 -30.91 43.12 6.03
CA GLY A 292 -30.51 42.79 4.65
C GLY A 292 -29.31 41.83 4.56
N CYS A 293 -29.26 40.75 3.76
CA CYS A 293 -30.20 39.90 3.02
C CYS A 293 -29.41 38.63 2.61
N ALA A 294 -30.11 37.55 2.25
CA ALA A 294 -29.58 36.24 1.87
C ALA A 294 -28.90 36.18 0.48
N ALA A 295 -28.05 35.16 0.25
CA ALA A 295 -27.44 34.84 -1.06
C ALA A 295 -27.71 33.39 -1.48
N ASN A 296 -28.02 33.20 -2.77
CA ASN A 296 -28.23 31.92 -3.47
C ASN A 296 -26.89 31.33 -3.96
N PRO A 297 -26.79 29.99 -4.16
CA PRO A 297 -25.56 29.32 -4.57
C PRO A 297 -25.30 29.40 -6.08
N GLU A 298 -24.01 29.37 -6.42
CA GLU A 298 -23.43 29.42 -7.77
C GLU A 298 -23.35 28.00 -8.39
N PRO A 299 -23.45 27.84 -9.73
CA PRO A 299 -23.42 26.53 -10.36
C PRO A 299 -22.01 25.93 -10.35
N ALA A 300 -21.92 24.63 -10.08
CA ALA A 300 -20.66 23.88 -10.11
C ALA A 300 -20.03 23.90 -11.51
N GLN A 301 -18.73 24.19 -11.56
CA GLN A 301 -17.92 24.04 -12.75
C GLN A 301 -17.73 22.55 -13.05
N PRO A 302 -17.76 22.13 -14.33
CA PRO A 302 -17.48 20.74 -14.69
C PRO A 302 -16.05 20.38 -14.28
N GLU A 303 -15.93 19.32 -13.49
CA GLU A 303 -14.64 18.78 -13.08
C GLU A 303 -13.82 18.37 -14.31
N PRO A 304 -12.49 18.60 -14.30
CA PRO A 304 -11.62 18.16 -15.38
C PRO A 304 -11.71 16.64 -15.51
N THR A 305 -11.97 16.14 -16.72
CA THR A 305 -12.02 14.70 -17.01
C THR A 305 -10.71 14.04 -16.54
N PRO A 306 -10.76 13.12 -15.56
CA PRO A 306 -9.58 12.43 -15.06
C PRO A 306 -8.90 11.61 -16.17
N HIS A 307 -7.58 11.49 -16.14
CA HIS A 307 -6.86 10.67 -17.11
C HIS A 307 -7.14 9.18 -16.87
N GLY A 308 -7.52 8.47 -17.94
CA GLY A 308 -7.99 7.08 -17.87
C GLY A 308 -9.49 6.94 -17.59
N TYR A 309 -10.23 8.05 -17.46
CA TYR A 309 -11.68 8.04 -17.43
C TYR A 309 -12.26 7.55 -18.76
N ILE A 310 -13.25 6.68 -18.67
CA ILE A 310 -14.10 6.25 -19.78
C ILE A 310 -15.53 6.62 -19.45
N ALA A 311 -16.29 7.05 -20.44
CA ALA A 311 -17.68 7.43 -20.24
C ALA A 311 -18.47 6.28 -19.57
N GLY A 312 -19.04 6.54 -18.40
CA GLY A 312 -19.78 5.54 -17.61
C GLY A 312 -18.94 4.75 -16.60
N ALA A 313 -17.64 5.07 -16.46
CA ALA A 313 -16.79 4.55 -15.40
C ALA A 313 -16.92 5.40 -14.13
N GLU A 314 -16.92 4.73 -12.98
CA GLU A 314 -16.88 5.33 -11.65
C GLU A 314 -15.46 5.19 -11.09
N GLU A 315 -14.89 6.29 -10.61
CA GLU A 315 -13.62 6.26 -9.88
C GLU A 315 -13.87 5.80 -8.44
N THR A 316 -13.10 4.83 -7.97
CA THR A 316 -13.23 4.24 -6.63
C THR A 316 -11.99 4.51 -5.78
N ALA A 317 -12.17 4.58 -4.46
CA ALA A 317 -11.06 4.81 -3.52
C ALA A 317 -10.17 3.58 -3.32
N GLU A 318 -10.69 2.39 -3.62
CA GLU A 318 -10.05 1.10 -3.39
C GLU A 318 -10.01 0.25 -4.69
N PRO A 319 -9.04 -0.67 -4.82
CA PRO A 319 -8.97 -1.64 -5.91
C PRO A 319 -10.29 -2.39 -6.09
N GLN A 320 -10.62 -2.73 -7.33
CA GLN A 320 -11.85 -3.45 -7.68
C GLN A 320 -11.52 -4.81 -8.32
N PRO A 321 -10.79 -5.71 -7.63
CA PRO A 321 -10.29 -6.92 -8.26
C PRO A 321 -11.45 -7.86 -8.65
N ARG A 322 -11.31 -8.49 -9.81
CA ARG A 322 -12.27 -9.44 -10.37
C ARG A 322 -11.57 -10.68 -10.85
N LEU A 323 -12.15 -11.84 -10.57
CA LEU A 323 -11.72 -13.11 -11.14
C LEU A 323 -12.58 -13.46 -12.35
N VAL A 324 -11.93 -13.71 -13.49
CA VAL A 324 -12.59 -14.27 -14.67
C VAL A 324 -12.35 -15.77 -14.67
N LEU A 325 -13.45 -16.51 -14.69
CA LEU A 325 -13.51 -17.95 -14.49
C LEU A 325 -14.15 -18.59 -15.71
N ALA A 326 -13.57 -19.68 -16.21
CA ALA A 326 -14.15 -20.43 -17.32
C ALA A 326 -14.13 -21.94 -17.06
N ASP A 327 -15.21 -22.59 -17.47
CA ASP A 327 -15.38 -24.04 -17.44
C ASP A 327 -15.02 -24.62 -18.81
N SER A 328 -13.95 -25.43 -18.86
CA SER A 328 -13.45 -26.03 -20.09
C SER A 328 -14.38 -27.08 -20.69
N GLY A 329 -15.26 -27.69 -19.87
CA GLY A 329 -16.21 -28.69 -20.31
C GLY A 329 -17.49 -28.08 -20.88
N SER A 330 -18.11 -27.15 -20.14
CA SER A 330 -19.37 -26.52 -20.55
C SER A 330 -19.18 -25.27 -21.42
N GLY A 331 -18.00 -24.65 -21.38
CA GLY A 331 -17.72 -23.35 -21.98
C GLY A 331 -18.29 -22.18 -21.20
N ALA A 332 -18.93 -22.40 -20.05
CA ALA A 332 -19.52 -21.32 -19.25
C ALA A 332 -18.45 -20.37 -18.71
N VAL A 333 -18.74 -19.07 -18.72
CA VAL A 333 -17.83 -18.01 -18.27
C VAL A 333 -18.51 -17.19 -17.17
N ARG A 334 -17.77 -16.89 -16.11
CA ARG A 334 -18.22 -16.10 -14.96
C ARG A 334 -17.18 -15.04 -14.64
N VAL A 335 -17.64 -13.88 -14.20
CA VAL A 335 -16.80 -12.85 -13.59
C VAL A 335 -17.24 -12.67 -12.14
N LEU A 336 -16.39 -13.05 -11.20
CA LEU A 336 -16.61 -12.87 -9.77
C LEU A 336 -15.97 -11.54 -9.35
N ASP A 337 -16.79 -10.63 -8.84
CA ASP A 337 -16.34 -9.37 -8.24
C ASP A 337 -15.95 -9.63 -6.77
N LEU A 338 -14.68 -9.46 -6.43
CA LEU A 338 -14.14 -9.89 -5.13
C LEU A 338 -14.52 -8.94 -3.97
N VAL A 339 -15.00 -7.74 -4.31
CA VAL A 339 -15.47 -6.73 -3.35
C VAL A 339 -16.94 -6.97 -3.01
N SER A 340 -17.79 -7.12 -4.03
CA SER A 340 -19.24 -7.30 -3.85
C SER A 340 -19.70 -8.76 -3.76
N GLU A 341 -18.81 -9.70 -4.07
CA GLU A 341 -19.07 -11.15 -4.19
C GLU A 341 -20.12 -11.50 -5.27
N GLN A 342 -20.46 -10.53 -6.12
CA GLN A 342 -21.40 -10.72 -7.21
C GLN A 342 -20.74 -11.52 -8.35
N VAL A 343 -21.44 -12.56 -8.80
CA VAL A 343 -21.05 -13.33 -9.99
C VAL A 343 -21.85 -12.85 -11.19
N THR A 344 -21.15 -12.39 -12.22
CA THR A 344 -21.74 -11.98 -13.51
C THR A 344 -21.55 -13.09 -14.53
N GLU A 345 -22.64 -13.51 -15.17
CA GLU A 345 -22.62 -14.47 -16.27
C GLU A 345 -22.27 -13.80 -17.60
N LEU A 346 -21.36 -14.43 -18.36
CA LEU A 346 -20.98 -14.02 -19.70
C LEU A 346 -21.33 -15.09 -20.74
N PRO A 347 -21.43 -14.72 -22.03
CA PRO A 347 -21.65 -15.68 -23.10
C PRO A 347 -20.61 -16.81 -23.07
N ALA A 348 -21.09 -18.04 -23.20
CA ALA A 348 -20.23 -19.22 -23.21
C ALA A 348 -19.22 -19.19 -24.37
N VAL A 349 -18.03 -19.75 -24.11
CA VAL A 349 -16.96 -19.98 -25.08
C VAL A 349 -16.76 -21.50 -25.20
N PRO A 350 -17.47 -22.17 -26.11
CA PRO A 350 -17.31 -23.61 -26.31
C PRO A 350 -15.87 -23.99 -26.64
N GLY A 351 -15.34 -25.01 -25.96
CA GLY A 351 -13.96 -25.46 -26.20
C GLY A 351 -12.88 -24.52 -25.64
N VAL A 352 -13.24 -23.61 -24.73
CA VAL A 352 -12.27 -22.76 -24.03
C VAL A 352 -11.21 -23.62 -23.34
N ARG A 353 -9.96 -23.33 -23.65
CA ARG A 353 -8.79 -24.12 -23.18
C ARG A 353 -7.64 -23.24 -22.69
N GLY A 354 -7.71 -21.93 -22.92
CA GLY A 354 -6.76 -20.96 -22.39
C GLY A 354 -7.45 -19.67 -21.95
N ILE A 355 -6.86 -19.03 -20.96
CA ILE A 355 -7.30 -17.74 -20.44
C ILE A 355 -6.06 -16.90 -20.11
N ALA A 356 -6.12 -15.61 -20.43
CA ALA A 356 -5.10 -14.63 -20.06
C ALA A 356 -5.76 -13.30 -19.67
N ALA A 357 -5.03 -12.45 -18.96
CA ALA A 357 -5.48 -11.11 -18.60
C ALA A 357 -4.35 -10.10 -18.78
N ASP A 358 -4.73 -8.84 -18.99
CA ASP A 358 -3.80 -7.71 -19.14
C ASP A 358 -3.97 -6.63 -18.06
N GLY A 359 -4.66 -6.97 -16.97
CA GLY A 359 -5.05 -6.05 -15.89
C GLY A 359 -6.47 -5.51 -16.02
N ARG A 360 -7.07 -5.47 -17.22
CA ARG A 360 -8.47 -5.03 -17.42
C ARG A 360 -9.29 -5.96 -18.31
N HIS A 361 -8.66 -6.47 -19.35
CA HIS A 361 -9.30 -7.38 -20.29
C HIS A 361 -8.94 -8.80 -19.96
N ALA A 362 -9.92 -9.68 -20.09
CA ALA A 362 -9.70 -11.12 -20.14
C ALA A 362 -9.81 -11.62 -21.58
N TYR A 363 -8.92 -12.55 -21.91
CA TYR A 363 -8.75 -13.11 -23.24
C TYR A 363 -8.96 -14.62 -23.14
N LEU A 364 -10.06 -15.13 -23.68
CA LEU A 364 -10.42 -16.55 -23.64
C LEU A 364 -10.14 -17.18 -25.01
N SER A 365 -9.27 -18.18 -25.05
CA SER A 365 -8.90 -18.88 -26.29
C SER A 365 -9.50 -20.28 -26.36
N ASP A 366 -10.15 -20.59 -27.48
CA ASP A 366 -10.62 -21.93 -27.85
C ASP A 366 -9.64 -22.66 -28.79
N GLY A 367 -8.59 -21.96 -29.24
CA GLY A 367 -7.56 -22.45 -30.16
C GLY A 367 -7.75 -22.07 -31.63
N ALA A 368 -8.91 -21.54 -32.00
CA ALA A 368 -9.21 -20.96 -33.31
C ALA A 368 -9.57 -19.46 -33.23
N ALA A 369 -10.07 -19.01 -32.09
CA ALA A 369 -10.43 -17.65 -31.81
C ALA A 369 -10.12 -17.25 -30.36
N LEU A 370 -10.01 -15.94 -30.18
CA LEU A 370 -9.85 -15.25 -28.90
C LEU A 370 -11.10 -14.41 -28.66
N ARG A 371 -11.86 -14.72 -27.62
CA ARG A 371 -12.92 -13.83 -27.13
C ARG A 371 -12.34 -12.88 -26.10
N ILE A 372 -12.62 -11.59 -26.26
CA ILE A 372 -12.10 -10.53 -25.43
C ILE A 372 -13.25 -9.92 -24.63
N VAL A 373 -13.06 -9.86 -23.32
CA VAL A 373 -14.01 -9.32 -22.36
C VAL A 373 -13.34 -8.16 -21.64
N ASP A 374 -13.99 -7.00 -21.59
CA ASP A 374 -13.64 -5.92 -20.70
C ASP A 374 -14.28 -6.23 -19.35
N THR A 375 -13.44 -6.52 -18.35
CA THR A 375 -13.96 -6.87 -17.03
C THR A 375 -14.47 -5.64 -16.30
N GLY A 376 -14.36 -4.43 -16.84
CA GLY A 376 -14.87 -3.21 -16.23
C GLY A 376 -14.18 -2.87 -14.91
N SER A 377 -12.91 -3.24 -14.76
CA SER A 377 -12.09 -2.88 -13.61
C SER A 377 -10.66 -2.63 -14.07
N TRP A 378 -10.09 -1.50 -13.67
CA TRP A 378 -8.69 -1.17 -13.94
C TRP A 378 -8.16 -0.12 -12.96
N LEU A 379 -6.84 0.02 -12.95
CA LEU A 379 -6.17 1.09 -12.23
C LEU A 379 -5.31 1.95 -13.16
N VAL A 380 -5.04 3.16 -12.69
CA VAL A 380 -4.09 4.09 -13.31
C VAL A 380 -3.09 4.52 -12.26
N ASP A 381 -1.88 3.97 -12.35
CA ASP A 381 -0.75 4.32 -11.48
C ASP A 381 -0.01 5.56 -12.03
N HIS A 382 0.15 6.59 -11.20
CA HIS A 382 0.92 7.80 -11.45
C HIS A 382 2.33 7.76 -10.84
N GLY A 383 2.65 6.72 -10.07
CA GLY A 383 3.90 6.51 -9.34
C GLY A 383 3.89 7.08 -7.93
N ASP A 384 3.15 8.17 -7.69
CA ASP A 384 2.93 8.76 -6.37
C ASP A 384 1.52 8.51 -5.80
N HIS A 385 0.55 8.17 -6.65
CA HIS A 385 -0.78 7.72 -6.29
C HIS A 385 -1.39 6.85 -7.41
N THR A 386 -2.46 6.13 -7.08
CA THR A 386 -3.19 5.25 -8.00
C THR A 386 -4.66 5.60 -7.97
N HIS A 387 -5.28 5.74 -9.14
CA HIS A 387 -6.73 5.81 -9.29
C HIS A 387 -7.29 4.44 -9.66
N TYR A 388 -8.39 4.05 -9.05
CA TYR A 388 -9.10 2.81 -9.36
C TYR A 388 -10.41 3.15 -10.06
N TYR A 389 -10.79 2.34 -11.03
CA TYR A 389 -12.00 2.56 -11.81
C TYR A 389 -12.82 1.29 -11.90
N ARG A 390 -14.14 1.47 -11.86
CA ARG A 390 -15.14 0.43 -12.11
C ARG A 390 -16.07 0.85 -13.23
N ALA A 391 -16.39 -0.09 -14.10
CA ALA A 391 -17.41 0.05 -15.14
C ALA A 391 -18.21 -1.27 -15.26
N PRO A 392 -19.34 -1.26 -16.00
CA PRO A 392 -20.04 -2.48 -16.36
C PRO A 392 -19.16 -3.44 -17.16
N ILE A 393 -19.27 -4.74 -16.87
CA ILE A 393 -18.61 -5.80 -17.63
C ILE A 393 -19.25 -5.88 -19.01
N ARG A 394 -18.44 -6.02 -20.06
CA ARG A 394 -18.93 -6.10 -21.44
C ARG A 394 -18.04 -6.98 -22.31
N GLU A 395 -18.65 -7.63 -23.30
CA GLU A 395 -17.90 -8.27 -24.38
C GLU A 395 -17.36 -7.20 -25.33
N VAL A 396 -16.08 -7.31 -25.70
CA VAL A 396 -15.42 -6.41 -26.65
C VAL A 396 -15.53 -6.97 -28.07
N GLY A 397 -15.31 -8.28 -28.22
CA GLY A 397 -15.44 -8.97 -29.49
C GLY A 397 -14.57 -10.22 -29.59
N THR A 398 -14.53 -10.80 -30.79
CA THR A 398 -13.77 -12.02 -31.08
C THR A 398 -12.75 -11.79 -32.18
N ARG A 399 -11.62 -12.51 -32.12
CA ARG A 399 -10.59 -12.45 -33.15
C ARG A 399 -10.01 -13.83 -33.46
N PRO A 400 -9.84 -14.20 -34.74
CA PRO A 400 -9.15 -15.43 -35.09
C PRO A 400 -7.70 -15.44 -34.57
N VAL A 401 -7.32 -16.53 -33.90
CA VAL A 401 -5.96 -16.81 -33.44
C VAL A 401 -5.70 -18.31 -33.50
N THR A 402 -4.45 -18.72 -33.71
CA THR A 402 -4.10 -20.15 -33.72
C THR A 402 -3.29 -20.50 -32.49
N GLY A 403 -3.81 -21.36 -31.62
CA GLY A 403 -3.11 -21.78 -30.39
C GLY A 403 -3.63 -21.12 -29.11
N ASP A 404 -2.94 -21.38 -28.01
CA ASP A 404 -3.25 -20.75 -26.71
C ASP A 404 -2.61 -19.38 -26.64
N ALA A 405 -3.37 -18.41 -26.16
CA ALA A 405 -2.93 -17.02 -26.09
C ALA A 405 -2.26 -16.73 -24.75
N LYS A 406 -1.02 -16.20 -24.80
CA LYS A 406 -0.39 -15.47 -23.70
C LYS A 406 -0.45 -13.98 -24.02
N VAL A 407 -0.85 -13.16 -23.06
CA VAL A 407 -1.03 -11.73 -23.27
C VAL A 407 -0.13 -10.94 -22.33
N LEU A 408 0.60 -9.98 -22.88
CA LEU A 408 1.32 -8.95 -22.14
C LEU A 408 0.97 -7.60 -22.77
N ALA A 409 0.62 -6.61 -21.96
CA ALA A 409 0.18 -5.31 -22.44
C ALA A 409 0.89 -4.15 -21.75
N ASP A 410 0.86 -3.00 -22.40
CA ASP A 410 1.06 -1.69 -21.80
C ASP A 410 -0.17 -0.80 -22.09
N ARG A 411 -0.06 0.51 -21.84
CA ARG A 411 -1.16 1.46 -22.04
C ARG A 411 -1.62 1.60 -23.50
N ALA A 412 -0.80 1.22 -24.47
CA ALA A 412 -1.08 1.45 -25.89
C ALA A 412 -1.35 0.16 -26.66
N VAL A 413 -0.71 -0.95 -26.29
CA VAL A 413 -0.82 -2.20 -27.04
C VAL A 413 -0.94 -3.42 -26.12
N ALA A 414 -1.78 -4.37 -26.54
CA ALA A 414 -1.82 -5.72 -25.98
C ALA A 414 -1.16 -6.69 -26.97
N ALA A 415 -0.06 -7.31 -26.57
CA ALA A 415 0.67 -8.28 -27.37
C ALA A 415 0.18 -9.70 -27.05
N VAL A 416 -0.48 -10.32 -28.01
CA VAL A 416 -1.07 -11.66 -27.91
C VAL A 416 -0.14 -12.65 -28.60
N HIS A 417 0.62 -13.41 -27.81
CA HIS A 417 1.50 -14.46 -28.30
C HIS A 417 0.77 -15.80 -28.35
N THR A 418 0.80 -16.49 -29.50
CA THR A 418 0.06 -17.74 -29.71
C THR A 418 0.99 -18.94 -29.98
N GLY A 419 2.22 -18.89 -29.45
CA GLY A 419 3.22 -19.95 -29.53
C GLY A 419 4.24 -19.77 -30.66
N ALA A 420 3.79 -19.35 -31.85
CA ALA A 420 4.68 -19.12 -33.01
C ALA A 420 4.92 -17.64 -33.29
N GLU A 421 3.86 -16.86 -33.21
CA GLU A 421 3.84 -15.43 -33.52
C GLU A 421 3.15 -14.65 -32.41
N THR A 422 3.38 -13.34 -32.42
CA THR A 422 2.74 -12.37 -31.55
C THR A 422 1.97 -11.39 -32.40
N VAL A 423 0.70 -11.18 -32.08
CA VAL A 423 -0.09 -10.13 -32.73
C VAL A 423 -0.38 -9.02 -31.75
N LEU A 424 -0.27 -7.79 -32.23
CA LEU A 424 -0.54 -6.60 -31.44
C LEU A 424 -2.00 -6.19 -31.62
N LEU A 425 -2.66 -5.89 -30.51
CA LEU A 425 -3.98 -5.27 -30.49
C LEU A 425 -3.85 -3.85 -29.95
N ASP A 426 -4.60 -2.93 -30.54
CA ASP A 426 -4.69 -1.56 -30.07
C ASP A 426 -5.46 -1.50 -28.75
N ARG A 427 -4.77 -1.07 -27.68
CA ARG A 427 -5.32 -1.09 -26.33
C ARG A 427 -6.46 -0.09 -26.16
N GLY A 428 -6.34 1.10 -26.77
CA GLY A 428 -7.39 2.11 -26.74
C GLY A 428 -8.63 1.66 -27.50
N ALA A 429 -8.46 0.96 -28.63
CA ALA A 429 -9.59 0.38 -29.34
C ALA A 429 -10.36 -0.64 -28.48
N LEU A 430 -9.65 -1.49 -27.71
CA LEU A 430 -10.27 -2.43 -26.77
C LEU A 430 -11.05 -1.71 -25.67
N ASP A 431 -10.45 -0.66 -25.10
CA ASP A 431 -11.07 0.20 -24.07
C ASP A 431 -12.37 0.85 -24.58
N ASP A 432 -12.40 1.26 -25.85
CA ASP A 432 -13.57 1.81 -26.55
C ASP A 432 -14.56 0.73 -27.03
N GLY A 433 -14.18 -0.54 -26.94
CA GLY A 433 -15.05 -1.67 -27.22
C GLY A 433 -14.99 -2.22 -28.63
N SER A 434 -13.85 -2.09 -29.28
CA SER A 434 -13.60 -2.65 -30.61
C SER A 434 -12.27 -3.41 -30.64
N VAL A 435 -12.20 -4.48 -31.44
CA VAL A 435 -10.96 -5.24 -31.60
C VAL A 435 -10.25 -4.76 -32.87
N ARG A 436 -9.12 -4.07 -32.71
CA ARG A 436 -8.27 -3.62 -33.82
C ARG A 436 -6.86 -4.18 -33.69
N ALA A 437 -6.41 -4.92 -34.70
CA ALA A 437 -5.03 -5.37 -34.80
C ALA A 437 -4.12 -4.26 -35.30
N LEU A 438 -2.86 -4.28 -34.86
CA LEU A 438 -1.81 -3.35 -35.26
C LEU A 438 -0.71 -4.10 -36.01
N GLY A 439 -0.40 -3.64 -37.22
CA GLY A 439 0.63 -4.22 -38.06
C GLY A 439 0.40 -5.68 -38.44
N GLU A 440 1.44 -6.31 -38.97
CA GLU A 440 1.46 -7.74 -39.30
C GLU A 440 1.90 -8.57 -38.08
N PRO A 441 1.51 -9.87 -37.99
CA PRO A 441 2.00 -10.78 -36.98
C PRO A 441 3.54 -10.83 -36.91
N ILE A 442 4.07 -10.82 -35.68
CA ILE A 442 5.50 -10.80 -35.39
C ILE A 442 5.97 -12.20 -35.04
N ALA A 443 6.87 -12.79 -35.81
CA ALA A 443 7.46 -14.08 -35.47
C ALA A 443 8.26 -14.01 -34.16
N GLY A 444 7.97 -14.92 -33.20
CA GLY A 444 8.56 -14.93 -31.86
C GLY A 444 7.66 -14.31 -30.79
N THR A 445 8.23 -14.09 -29.60
CA THR A 445 7.54 -13.47 -28.46
C THR A 445 7.84 -11.98 -28.43
N ALA A 446 6.85 -11.13 -28.68
CA ALA A 446 6.98 -9.67 -28.56
C ALA A 446 6.34 -9.20 -27.25
N VAL A 447 7.06 -8.37 -26.50
CA VAL A 447 6.60 -7.79 -25.23
C VAL A 447 6.66 -6.27 -25.32
N PRO A 448 5.55 -5.56 -25.07
CA PRO A 448 5.56 -4.12 -25.00
C PRO A 448 6.29 -3.64 -23.75
N TYR A 449 7.25 -2.73 -23.93
CA TYR A 449 8.07 -2.20 -22.83
C TYR A 449 8.72 -0.88 -23.21
N ALA A 450 8.63 0.11 -22.32
CA ALA A 450 9.22 1.44 -22.48
C ALA A 450 8.91 2.08 -23.86
N GLU A 451 7.64 2.07 -24.28
CA GLU A 451 7.16 2.57 -25.59
C GLU A 451 7.70 1.83 -26.82
N HIS A 452 8.31 0.66 -26.64
CA HIS A 452 8.89 -0.18 -27.68
C HIS A 452 8.36 -1.61 -27.60
N LEU A 453 8.76 -2.43 -28.57
CA LEU A 453 8.56 -3.87 -28.57
C LEU A 453 9.91 -4.56 -28.39
N VAL A 454 10.05 -5.33 -27.32
CA VAL A 454 11.19 -6.23 -27.12
C VAL A 454 10.80 -7.61 -27.62
N ILE A 455 11.52 -8.14 -28.60
CA ILE A 455 11.14 -9.33 -29.35
C ILE A 455 12.22 -10.39 -29.20
N ALA A 456 11.86 -11.53 -28.59
CA ALA A 456 12.68 -12.73 -28.60
C ALA A 456 12.29 -13.61 -29.80
N ARG A 457 13.24 -13.76 -30.74
CA ARG A 457 13.06 -14.54 -31.97
C ARG A 457 13.27 -16.04 -31.71
N PRO A 458 12.66 -16.93 -32.52
CA PRO A 458 12.86 -18.37 -32.38
C PRO A 458 14.33 -18.82 -32.54
N ASP A 459 15.16 -18.05 -33.26
CA ASP A 459 16.59 -18.31 -33.42
C ASP A 459 17.46 -17.82 -32.24
N GLY A 460 16.82 -17.27 -31.20
CA GLY A 460 17.44 -16.79 -29.98
C GLY A 460 17.96 -15.34 -30.03
N ARG A 461 17.80 -14.63 -31.15
CA ARG A 461 18.11 -13.19 -31.20
C ARG A 461 17.06 -12.39 -30.45
N VAL A 462 17.48 -11.33 -29.77
CA VAL A 462 16.59 -10.40 -29.08
C VAL A 462 16.72 -9.01 -29.67
N GLU A 463 15.61 -8.51 -30.21
CA GLU A 463 15.53 -7.25 -30.96
C GLU A 463 14.63 -6.27 -30.22
N VAL A 464 14.96 -4.98 -30.30
CA VAL A 464 14.07 -3.89 -29.88
C VAL A 464 13.62 -3.15 -31.12
N ARG A 465 12.31 -2.98 -31.25
CA ARG A 465 11.67 -2.30 -32.39
C ARG A 465 10.69 -1.25 -31.87
N THR A 466 10.38 -0.26 -32.69
CA THR A 466 9.25 0.64 -32.43
C THR A 466 7.94 -0.15 -32.54
N ARG A 467 6.83 0.41 -32.03
CA ARG A 467 5.51 -0.22 -32.13
C ARG A 467 5.05 -0.42 -33.60
N ASP A 468 5.51 0.44 -34.50
CA ASP A 468 5.27 0.33 -35.95
C ASP A 468 6.22 -0.66 -36.66
N GLY A 469 7.12 -1.31 -35.91
CA GLY A 469 8.01 -2.35 -36.41
C GLY A 469 9.35 -1.87 -36.97
N ALA A 470 9.71 -0.59 -36.84
CA ALA A 470 11.03 -0.10 -37.24
C ALA A 470 12.12 -0.63 -36.27
N PRO A 471 13.29 -1.08 -36.76
CA PRO A 471 14.35 -1.58 -35.89
C PRO A 471 14.99 -0.44 -35.09
N VAL A 472 15.22 -0.66 -33.79
CA VAL A 472 15.92 0.27 -32.89
C VAL A 472 17.30 -0.26 -32.53
N THR A 473 17.37 -1.47 -32.01
CA THR A 473 18.65 -2.14 -31.69
C THR A 473 18.46 -3.66 -31.63
N THR A 474 19.56 -4.39 -31.77
CA THR A 474 19.62 -5.83 -31.49
C THR A 474 20.53 -6.02 -30.29
N LEU A 475 20.05 -6.71 -29.26
CA LEU A 475 20.83 -6.94 -28.05
C LEU A 475 21.97 -7.93 -28.35
N PRO A 476 23.17 -7.70 -27.78
CA PRO A 476 24.29 -8.61 -27.98
C PRO A 476 24.12 -9.93 -27.25
N GLN A 477 23.32 -9.96 -26.17
CA GLN A 477 23.01 -11.18 -25.42
C GLN A 477 21.86 -11.94 -26.10
N PRO A 478 22.06 -13.23 -26.46
CA PRO A 478 20.99 -14.06 -26.98
C PRO A 478 20.06 -14.55 -25.85
N CYS A 479 18.89 -15.05 -26.24
CA CYS A 479 18.02 -15.87 -25.40
C CYS A 479 17.76 -17.19 -26.15
N PRO A 480 18.61 -18.22 -26.00
CA PRO A 480 18.46 -19.48 -26.72
C PRO A 480 17.14 -20.16 -26.35
N GLU A 481 16.43 -20.73 -27.35
CA GLU A 481 15.11 -21.37 -27.20
C GLU A 481 14.16 -20.57 -26.28
N PRO A 482 13.75 -19.35 -26.65
CA PRO A 482 12.96 -18.50 -25.77
C PRO A 482 11.61 -19.16 -25.43
N ARG A 483 11.35 -19.32 -24.13
CA ARG A 483 10.14 -19.92 -23.56
C ARG A 483 9.70 -19.12 -22.35
N GLY A 484 8.46 -18.64 -22.39
CA GLY A 484 7.90 -17.84 -21.31
C GLY A 484 8.42 -16.40 -21.32
N SER A 485 7.54 -15.49 -20.89
CA SER A 485 7.84 -14.08 -20.79
C SER A 485 7.08 -13.47 -19.62
N ALA A 486 7.63 -12.41 -19.06
CA ALA A 486 6.99 -11.64 -18.00
C ALA A 486 7.40 -10.17 -18.09
N SER A 487 6.49 -9.28 -17.68
CA SER A 487 6.81 -7.87 -17.43
C SER A 487 6.98 -7.65 -15.93
N THR A 488 8.06 -6.99 -15.53
CA THR A 488 8.38 -6.68 -14.13
C THR A 488 8.71 -5.19 -14.01
N ARG A 489 8.68 -4.66 -12.77
CA ARG A 489 9.17 -3.30 -12.46
C ARG A 489 10.67 -3.06 -12.77
N ARG A 490 11.40 -4.11 -13.16
CA ARG A 490 12.84 -4.07 -13.48
C ARG A 490 13.13 -4.27 -14.96
N GLY A 491 12.12 -4.66 -15.75
CA GLY A 491 12.30 -4.97 -17.16
C GLY A 491 11.45 -6.13 -17.64
N VAL A 492 11.63 -6.46 -18.91
CA VAL A 492 11.05 -7.65 -19.54
C VAL A 492 11.95 -8.84 -19.27
N VAL A 493 11.35 -9.95 -18.87
CA VAL A 493 12.05 -11.23 -18.67
C VAL A 493 11.63 -12.19 -19.77
N PHE A 494 12.61 -12.81 -20.43
CA PHE A 494 12.41 -13.98 -21.28
C PHE A 494 13.04 -15.19 -20.59
N GLY A 495 12.32 -16.31 -20.53
CA GLY A 495 12.92 -17.58 -20.13
C GLY A 495 13.70 -18.15 -21.31
N CYS A 496 14.89 -18.65 -21.07
CA CYS A 496 15.82 -19.14 -22.08
C CYS A 496 16.31 -20.54 -21.69
N ALA A 497 16.87 -21.28 -22.65
CA ALA A 497 17.43 -22.62 -22.43
C ALA A 497 18.46 -22.69 -21.29
N ASP A 498 19.19 -21.59 -21.10
CA ASP A 498 20.29 -21.42 -20.16
C ASP A 498 19.94 -20.58 -18.91
N GLY A 499 18.69 -20.11 -18.79
CA GLY A 499 18.25 -19.32 -17.64
C GLY A 499 17.14 -18.35 -18.00
N ALA A 500 17.37 -17.06 -17.75
CA ALA A 500 16.53 -15.97 -18.20
C ALA A 500 17.37 -14.82 -18.76
N LEU A 501 16.80 -14.06 -19.70
CA LEU A 501 17.33 -12.79 -20.14
C LEU A 501 16.41 -11.66 -19.66
N VAL A 502 16.98 -10.71 -18.92
CA VAL A 502 16.25 -9.52 -18.44
C VAL A 502 16.65 -8.32 -19.29
N VAL A 503 15.68 -7.75 -20.00
CA VAL A 503 15.85 -6.56 -20.82
C VAL A 503 15.33 -5.36 -20.05
N HIS A 504 16.22 -4.40 -19.78
CA HIS A 504 15.89 -3.14 -19.13
C HIS A 504 16.18 -1.96 -20.06
N ALA A 505 15.55 -0.83 -19.76
CA ALA A 505 15.71 0.42 -20.50
C ALA A 505 16.31 1.48 -19.56
N ASP A 506 17.27 2.25 -20.07
CA ASP A 506 17.84 3.43 -19.42
C ASP A 506 17.76 4.61 -20.41
N GLY A 507 16.75 5.47 -20.22
CA GLY A 507 16.37 6.46 -21.22
C GLY A 507 15.99 5.79 -22.54
N THR A 508 16.78 6.05 -23.60
CA THR A 508 16.58 5.46 -24.94
C THR A 508 17.44 4.22 -25.19
N ALA A 509 18.31 3.84 -24.25
CA ALA A 509 19.18 2.69 -24.39
C ALA A 509 18.54 1.43 -23.81
N PHE A 510 18.77 0.28 -24.45
CA PHE A 510 18.31 -1.02 -23.98
C PHE A 510 19.50 -1.94 -23.72
N ALA A 511 19.43 -2.71 -22.63
CA ALA A 511 20.47 -3.65 -22.26
C ALA A 511 19.88 -4.97 -21.78
N GLY A 512 20.49 -6.07 -22.23
CA GLY A 512 20.17 -7.43 -21.80
C GLY A 512 21.10 -7.88 -20.67
N THR A 513 20.53 -8.39 -19.58
CA THR A 513 21.27 -9.01 -18.47
C THR A 513 20.87 -10.48 -18.36
N PRO A 514 21.76 -11.43 -18.68
CA PRO A 514 21.48 -12.84 -18.52
C PRO A 514 21.55 -13.23 -17.04
N ILE A 515 20.64 -14.11 -16.63
CA ILE A 515 20.58 -14.73 -15.31
C ILE A 515 20.58 -16.24 -15.54
N ALA A 516 21.76 -16.86 -15.47
CA ALA A 516 21.93 -18.27 -15.77
C ALA A 516 21.31 -19.16 -14.69
N TYR A 517 20.81 -20.33 -15.08
CA TYR A 517 20.52 -21.38 -14.11
C TYR A 517 21.78 -21.76 -13.33
N PRO A 518 21.66 -22.22 -12.07
CA PRO A 518 22.80 -22.57 -11.22
C PRO A 518 23.59 -23.78 -11.74
N HIS A 519 22.96 -24.61 -12.56
CA HIS A 519 23.53 -25.77 -13.24
C HIS A 519 22.78 -25.98 -14.57
N PRO A 520 23.28 -26.81 -15.50
CA PRO A 520 22.51 -27.20 -16.68
C PRO A 520 21.16 -27.82 -16.28
N VAL A 521 20.06 -27.31 -16.86
CA VAL A 521 18.68 -27.75 -16.56
C VAL A 521 18.09 -28.49 -17.78
N PRO A 522 17.56 -29.72 -17.60
CA PRO A 522 16.87 -30.46 -18.66
C PRO A 522 15.66 -29.69 -19.22
N ALA A 523 15.33 -29.88 -20.50
CA ALA A 523 14.25 -29.15 -21.15
C ALA A 523 12.89 -29.24 -20.43
N THR A 524 12.60 -30.37 -19.77
CA THR A 524 11.37 -30.62 -19.00
C THR A 524 11.29 -29.85 -17.68
N GLU A 525 12.42 -29.36 -17.17
CA GLU A 525 12.51 -28.63 -15.90
C GLU A 525 12.73 -27.13 -16.10
N ARG A 526 12.93 -26.66 -17.34
CA ARG A 526 13.14 -25.23 -17.64
C ARG A 526 11.85 -24.45 -17.42
N ALA A 527 11.98 -23.22 -16.93
CA ALA A 527 10.87 -22.29 -16.85
C ALA A 527 10.31 -22.01 -18.26
N THR A 528 9.06 -22.41 -18.51
CA THR A 528 8.33 -22.17 -19.78
C THR A 528 7.19 -21.17 -19.62
N GLU A 529 6.89 -20.81 -18.38
CA GLU A 529 5.86 -19.88 -18.00
C GLU A 529 6.21 -19.25 -16.64
N PHE A 530 6.02 -17.95 -16.55
CA PHE A 530 6.19 -17.20 -15.31
C PHE A 530 4.84 -16.84 -14.74
N ARG A 531 4.74 -16.94 -13.42
CA ARG A 531 3.60 -16.49 -12.61
C ARG A 531 4.13 -15.57 -11.54
N HIS A 532 3.48 -14.42 -11.39
CA HIS A 532 3.83 -13.40 -10.42
C HIS A 532 2.66 -12.44 -10.27
N ARG A 533 2.62 -11.74 -9.14
CA ARG A 533 1.82 -10.53 -9.01
C ARG A 533 2.33 -9.46 -9.99
N PRO A 534 1.46 -8.73 -10.71
CA PRO A 534 1.85 -7.58 -11.51
C PRO A 534 2.83 -6.63 -10.78
N GLY A 535 3.85 -6.18 -11.51
CA GLY A 535 4.90 -5.32 -10.98
C GLY A 535 5.96 -6.00 -10.09
N SER A 536 5.77 -7.25 -9.67
CA SER A 536 6.78 -8.02 -8.91
C SER A 536 8.07 -8.21 -9.72
N ALA A 537 9.22 -8.21 -9.03
CA ALA A 537 10.53 -8.57 -9.59
C ALA A 537 10.94 -10.03 -9.28
N THR A 538 10.07 -10.77 -8.59
CA THR A 538 10.24 -12.19 -8.28
C THR A 538 9.19 -12.98 -9.05
N LEU A 539 9.63 -13.95 -9.83
CA LEU A 539 8.81 -14.76 -10.72
C LEU A 539 8.85 -16.22 -10.27
N ALA A 540 7.69 -16.87 -10.23
CA ALA A 540 7.59 -18.31 -10.03
C ALA A 540 7.43 -19.03 -11.38
N ALA A 541 8.01 -20.21 -11.51
CA ALA A 541 7.79 -21.10 -12.65
C ALA A 541 7.81 -22.55 -12.20
N ARG A 542 7.10 -23.44 -12.89
CA ARG A 542 7.20 -24.88 -12.62
C ARG A 542 8.56 -25.42 -13.06
N ALA A 543 9.12 -26.37 -12.30
CA ALA A 543 10.40 -27.02 -12.54
C ALA A 543 10.20 -28.52 -12.86
N GLY A 544 9.30 -28.82 -13.81
CA GLY A 544 8.88 -30.18 -14.11
C GLY A 544 8.27 -30.87 -12.88
N ASP A 545 8.69 -32.11 -12.61
CA ASP A 545 8.23 -32.89 -11.46
C ASP A 545 9.06 -32.65 -10.18
N ARG A 546 10.08 -31.79 -10.22
CA ARG A 546 10.94 -31.54 -9.05
C ARG A 546 10.35 -30.55 -8.06
N GLY A 547 9.56 -29.59 -8.54
CA GLY A 547 9.05 -28.49 -7.74
C GLY A 547 8.89 -27.22 -8.55
N ALA A 548 9.27 -26.09 -7.98
CA ALA A 548 9.13 -24.78 -8.61
C ALA A 548 10.44 -23.98 -8.56
N TRP A 549 10.67 -23.21 -9.61
CA TRP A 549 11.69 -22.18 -9.68
C TRP A 549 11.16 -20.86 -9.14
N LEU A 550 11.99 -20.18 -8.38
CA LEU A 550 11.91 -18.75 -8.12
C LEU A 550 13.04 -18.05 -8.85
N LEU A 551 12.71 -17.10 -9.72
CA LEU A 551 13.65 -16.17 -10.31
C LEU A 551 13.52 -14.82 -9.60
N ASP A 552 14.55 -14.44 -8.86
CA ASP A 552 14.70 -13.10 -8.32
C ASP A 552 15.52 -12.26 -9.31
N VAL A 553 14.84 -11.35 -10.02
CA VAL A 553 15.46 -10.47 -11.02
C VAL A 553 16.44 -9.48 -10.38
N ARG A 554 16.19 -9.07 -9.13
CA ARG A 554 17.03 -8.12 -8.39
C ARG A 554 18.31 -8.79 -7.93
N ALA A 555 18.19 -9.93 -7.24
CA ALA A 555 19.33 -10.70 -6.75
C ALA A 555 20.08 -11.41 -7.89
N ARG A 556 19.43 -11.55 -9.06
CA ARG A 556 19.93 -12.30 -10.23
C ARG A 556 20.20 -13.75 -9.87
N THR A 557 19.26 -14.35 -9.17
CA THR A 557 19.36 -15.71 -8.66
C THR A 557 18.15 -16.53 -9.05
N TRP A 558 18.42 -17.78 -9.41
CA TRP A 558 17.42 -18.83 -9.49
C TRP A 558 17.49 -19.69 -8.22
N THR A 559 16.36 -19.86 -7.56
CA THR A 559 16.21 -20.76 -6.42
C THR A 559 15.26 -21.88 -6.83
N LEU A 560 15.71 -23.13 -6.73
CA LEU A 560 14.81 -24.28 -6.83
C LEU A 560 14.22 -24.55 -5.46
N VAL A 561 12.90 -24.62 -5.38
CA VAL A 561 12.18 -25.14 -4.22
C VAL A 561 11.70 -26.55 -4.53
N PRO A 562 12.29 -27.59 -3.92
CA PRO A 562 11.83 -28.97 -4.08
C PRO A 562 10.46 -29.13 -3.41
N ALA A 563 9.44 -29.47 -4.20
CA ALA A 563 8.07 -29.66 -3.71
C ALA A 563 7.36 -30.84 -4.40
N GLY A 564 8.11 -31.69 -5.11
CA GLY A 564 7.54 -32.76 -5.93
C GLY A 564 6.78 -32.23 -7.16
N PRO A 565 5.88 -33.04 -7.75
CA PRO A 565 5.07 -32.61 -8.88
C PRO A 565 4.11 -31.48 -8.47
N VAL A 566 4.49 -30.25 -8.77
CA VAL A 566 3.64 -29.06 -8.58
C VAL A 566 2.72 -28.89 -9.78
N LEU A 567 1.45 -28.62 -9.52
CA LEU A 567 0.45 -28.29 -10.54
C LEU A 567 0.43 -26.80 -10.84
N ALA A 568 0.53 -25.98 -9.79
CA ALA A 568 0.62 -24.54 -9.89
C ALA A 568 1.63 -23.98 -8.88
N ALA A 569 2.28 -22.89 -9.27
CA ALA A 569 3.20 -22.15 -8.41
C ALA A 569 3.07 -20.65 -8.67
N ASN A 570 3.05 -19.84 -7.62
CA ASN A 570 2.96 -18.39 -7.73
C ASN A 570 3.53 -17.70 -6.47
N THR A 571 3.82 -16.41 -6.54
CA THR A 571 4.31 -15.62 -5.41
C THR A 571 3.81 -14.17 -5.52
N ALA A 572 3.51 -13.56 -4.37
CA ALA A 572 3.16 -12.14 -4.30
C ALA A 572 4.37 -11.22 -4.59
N GLY A 573 5.58 -11.79 -4.61
CA GLY A 573 6.82 -11.12 -4.97
C GLY A 573 7.85 -11.11 -3.86
N GLU A 574 8.61 -10.01 -3.79
CA GLU A 574 9.79 -9.91 -2.92
C GLU A 574 9.44 -10.09 -1.43
N GLY A 575 10.08 -11.07 -0.80
CA GLY A 575 9.86 -11.42 0.61
C GLY A 575 8.57 -12.18 0.92
N ALA A 576 7.67 -12.34 -0.06
CA ALA A 576 6.47 -13.15 0.10
C ALA A 576 6.78 -14.64 -0.13
N PRO A 577 6.04 -15.55 0.52
CA PRO A 577 6.22 -16.97 0.30
C PRO A 577 5.97 -17.36 -1.16
N LEU A 578 6.66 -18.40 -1.61
CA LEU A 578 6.29 -19.13 -2.81
C LEU A 578 5.16 -20.08 -2.45
N LEU A 579 4.03 -19.93 -3.14
CA LEU A 579 2.92 -20.85 -3.03
C LEU A 579 3.09 -21.96 -4.07
N THR A 580 2.96 -23.20 -3.64
CA THR A 580 2.98 -24.38 -4.52
C THR A 580 1.76 -25.25 -4.21
N LEU A 581 1.02 -25.63 -5.24
CA LEU A 581 -0.09 -26.57 -5.14
C LEU A 581 0.36 -27.90 -5.75
N THR A 582 0.35 -28.96 -4.96
CA THR A 582 0.79 -30.30 -5.35
C THR A 582 -0.37 -31.16 -5.84
N ALA A 583 -0.04 -32.27 -6.50
CA ALA A 583 -1.03 -33.15 -7.13
C ALA A 583 -2.00 -33.86 -6.15
N ASP A 584 -1.64 -33.94 -4.87
CA ASP A 584 -2.49 -34.43 -3.78
C ASP A 584 -3.43 -33.36 -3.21
N GLY A 585 -3.43 -32.15 -3.77
CA GLY A 585 -4.32 -31.06 -3.38
C GLY A 585 -3.87 -30.25 -2.16
N MET A 586 -2.64 -30.47 -1.70
CA MET A 586 -2.03 -29.69 -0.62
C MET A 586 -1.44 -28.39 -1.18
N LEU A 587 -1.77 -27.27 -0.52
CA LEU A 587 -1.17 -25.97 -0.79
C LEU A 587 -0.07 -25.74 0.24
N HIS A 588 1.14 -25.45 -0.23
CA HIS A 588 2.30 -25.16 0.60
C HIS A 588 2.76 -23.72 0.40
N ALA A 589 3.34 -23.15 1.45
CA ALA A 589 4.05 -21.88 1.44
C ALA A 589 5.51 -22.18 1.76
N HIS A 590 6.41 -21.75 0.88
CA HIS A 590 7.84 -21.93 1.06
C HIS A 590 8.52 -20.56 1.22
N ASP A 591 9.52 -20.52 2.10
CA ASP A 591 10.38 -19.35 2.24
C ASP A 591 11.13 -19.11 0.92
N PRO A 592 11.06 -17.90 0.35
CA PRO A 592 11.56 -17.64 -1.01
C PRO A 592 13.09 -17.67 -1.10
N VAL A 593 13.81 -17.59 0.02
CA VAL A 593 15.27 -17.57 0.07
C VAL A 593 15.83 -18.96 0.34
N THR A 594 15.29 -19.63 1.37
CA THR A 594 15.79 -20.92 1.85
C THR A 594 15.09 -22.12 1.22
N GLY A 595 13.90 -21.92 0.64
CA GLY A 595 13.04 -22.99 0.11
C GLY A 595 12.38 -23.86 1.17
N VAL A 596 12.60 -23.56 2.45
CA VAL A 596 12.00 -24.31 3.57
C VAL A 596 10.48 -24.08 3.58
N GLU A 597 9.72 -25.15 3.78
CA GLU A 597 8.28 -25.05 3.98
C GLU A 597 7.94 -24.30 5.28
N LEU A 598 7.15 -23.24 5.15
CA LEU A 598 6.69 -22.39 6.24
C LEU A 598 5.33 -22.86 6.77
N ALA A 599 4.45 -23.29 5.87
CA ALA A 599 3.11 -23.78 6.18
C ALA A 599 2.61 -24.69 5.05
N GLY A 600 1.69 -25.58 5.40
CA GLY A 600 1.00 -26.46 4.47
C GLY A 600 -0.43 -26.70 4.91
N THR A 601 -1.37 -26.70 3.96
CA THR A 601 -2.79 -26.93 4.23
C THR A 601 -3.39 -27.84 3.17
N GLN A 602 -4.17 -28.84 3.59
CA GLN A 602 -4.96 -29.65 2.66
C GLN A 602 -6.12 -28.80 2.15
N LEU A 603 -5.99 -28.28 0.92
CA LEU A 603 -6.97 -27.34 0.37
C LEU A 603 -7.98 -28.05 -0.51
N LEU A 604 -7.51 -28.91 -1.42
CA LEU A 604 -8.34 -29.61 -2.39
C LEU A 604 -8.47 -31.08 -2.00
N ALA A 605 -9.69 -31.61 -1.98
CA ALA A 605 -9.94 -33.02 -1.65
C ALA A 605 -9.61 -33.97 -2.81
N THR A 606 -9.80 -33.51 -4.04
CA THR A 606 -9.54 -34.24 -5.28
C THR A 606 -8.99 -33.29 -6.31
N VAL A 607 -7.95 -33.69 -7.02
CA VAL A 607 -7.40 -32.92 -8.13
C VAL A 607 -7.48 -33.74 -9.41
N ASP A 608 -8.09 -33.15 -10.44
CA ASP A 608 -8.06 -33.71 -11.79
C ASP A 608 -6.85 -33.12 -12.54
N PRO A 609 -5.83 -33.92 -12.90
CA PRO A 609 -4.69 -33.44 -13.67
C PRO A 609 -5.08 -32.84 -15.03
N ALA A 610 -6.22 -33.25 -15.61
CA ALA A 610 -6.72 -32.72 -16.88
C ALA A 610 -7.33 -31.31 -16.75
N ALA A 611 -7.69 -30.90 -15.52
CA ALA A 611 -8.17 -29.57 -15.17
C ALA A 611 -7.35 -29.02 -14.00
N ALA A 612 -6.03 -28.93 -14.20
CA ALA A 612 -5.09 -28.52 -13.17
C ALA A 612 -5.49 -27.15 -12.59
N PRO A 613 -5.67 -27.04 -11.26
CA PRO A 613 -5.95 -25.76 -10.61
C PRO A 613 -4.80 -24.77 -10.82
N THR A 614 -5.14 -23.49 -10.75
CA THR A 614 -4.23 -22.35 -10.78
C THR A 614 -4.19 -21.66 -9.42
N VAL A 615 -3.06 -21.02 -9.15
CA VAL A 615 -2.88 -20.13 -8.00
C VAL A 615 -2.65 -18.73 -8.56
N THR A 616 -3.57 -17.81 -8.30
CA THR A 616 -3.44 -16.38 -8.62
C THR A 616 -3.12 -15.64 -7.32
N VAL A 617 -2.29 -14.60 -7.38
CA VAL A 617 -1.84 -13.88 -6.19
C VAL A 617 -1.87 -12.40 -6.48
N ASP A 618 -2.55 -11.69 -5.59
CA ASP A 618 -2.73 -10.25 -5.62
C ASP A 618 -1.84 -9.59 -4.54
N SER A 619 -2.01 -8.30 -4.26
CA SER A 619 -1.23 -7.59 -3.24
C SER A 619 -1.51 -7.98 -1.77
N ALA A 620 -2.62 -8.68 -1.48
CA ALA A 620 -3.13 -8.98 -0.15
C ALA A 620 -3.51 -10.46 0.10
N ARG A 621 -3.85 -11.20 -0.94
CA ARG A 621 -4.48 -12.52 -0.94
C ARG A 621 -3.99 -13.39 -2.10
N ALA A 622 -4.24 -14.70 -1.97
CA ALA A 622 -4.11 -15.65 -3.05
C ALA A 622 -5.45 -16.31 -3.33
N TYR A 623 -5.71 -16.64 -4.58
CA TYR A 623 -6.93 -17.31 -5.03
C TYR A 623 -6.58 -18.65 -5.66
N VAL A 624 -7.28 -19.70 -5.23
CA VAL A 624 -7.12 -21.06 -5.75
C VAL A 624 -8.47 -21.59 -6.19
N ASN A 625 -8.59 -21.96 -7.47
CA ASN A 625 -9.79 -22.58 -8.00
C ASN A 625 -9.89 -24.07 -7.60
N ASP A 626 -11.10 -24.53 -7.32
CA ASP A 626 -11.44 -25.93 -7.08
C ASP A 626 -12.48 -26.35 -8.12
N PRO A 627 -12.05 -26.85 -9.29
CA PRO A 627 -12.96 -27.27 -10.36
C PRO A 627 -13.94 -28.36 -9.91
N ALA A 628 -13.46 -29.33 -9.12
CA ALA A 628 -14.27 -30.45 -8.64
C ALA A 628 -15.33 -30.01 -7.61
N GLY A 629 -14.95 -29.11 -6.70
CA GLY A 629 -15.85 -28.52 -5.70
C GLY A 629 -16.66 -27.33 -6.20
N ARG A 630 -16.48 -26.90 -7.45
CA ARG A 630 -17.16 -25.73 -8.06
C ARG A 630 -17.06 -24.48 -7.19
N ARG A 631 -15.84 -24.11 -6.81
CA ARG A 631 -15.59 -22.95 -5.93
C ARG A 631 -14.22 -22.36 -6.13
N VAL A 632 -13.99 -21.19 -5.56
CA VAL A 632 -12.67 -20.56 -5.43
C VAL A 632 -12.41 -20.27 -3.95
N PHE A 633 -11.20 -20.55 -3.49
CA PHE A 633 -10.75 -20.20 -2.15
C PHE A 633 -9.94 -18.91 -2.19
N GLU A 634 -10.26 -17.98 -1.29
CA GLU A 634 -9.38 -16.86 -0.96
C GLU A 634 -8.52 -17.25 0.25
N ILE A 635 -7.21 -17.13 0.09
CA ILE A 635 -6.21 -17.58 1.05
C ILE A 635 -5.40 -16.38 1.52
N ASP A 636 -5.22 -16.28 2.84
CA ASP A 636 -4.18 -15.46 3.42
C ASP A 636 -2.84 -16.18 3.24
N TYR A 637 -2.02 -15.73 2.30
CA TYR A 637 -0.77 -16.42 1.98
C TYR A 637 0.30 -16.29 3.07
N ALA A 638 0.08 -15.49 4.14
CA ALA A 638 1.01 -15.41 5.27
C ALA A 638 0.96 -16.66 6.15
N ASP A 639 -0.21 -17.30 6.29
CA ASP A 639 -0.43 -18.48 7.14
C ASP A 639 -1.22 -19.61 6.45
N LEU A 640 -1.55 -19.45 5.17
CA LEU A 640 -2.38 -20.34 4.34
C LEU A 640 -3.81 -20.55 4.85
N ARG A 641 -4.32 -19.67 5.71
CA ARG A 641 -5.71 -19.73 6.17
C ARG A 641 -6.67 -19.37 5.04
N VAL A 642 -7.73 -20.17 4.88
CA VAL A 642 -8.86 -19.81 4.03
C VAL A 642 -9.60 -18.63 4.66
N ALA A 643 -9.52 -17.47 4.02
CA ALA A 643 -10.21 -16.25 4.44
C ALA A 643 -11.68 -16.27 4.02
N ARG A 644 -11.94 -16.62 2.75
CA ARG A 644 -13.29 -16.74 2.16
C ARG A 644 -13.36 -17.93 1.20
N THR A 645 -14.58 -18.37 0.90
CA THR A 645 -14.84 -19.39 -0.11
C THR A 645 -16.00 -18.93 -0.98
N PHE A 646 -15.78 -18.88 -2.29
CA PHE A 646 -16.77 -18.43 -3.26
C PHE A 646 -17.36 -19.64 -3.99
N PRO A 647 -18.58 -20.08 -3.66
CA PRO A 647 -19.25 -21.14 -4.40
C PRO A 647 -19.66 -20.64 -5.80
N LEU A 648 -19.59 -21.53 -6.79
CA LEU A 648 -19.89 -21.24 -8.19
C LEU A 648 -20.85 -22.28 -8.77
N ASP A 649 -21.56 -21.90 -9.82
CA ASP A 649 -22.44 -22.78 -10.58
C ASP A 649 -21.70 -23.56 -11.68
N ILE A 650 -20.45 -23.17 -11.98
CA ILE A 650 -19.57 -23.78 -12.99
C ILE A 650 -18.42 -24.55 -12.33
N ALA A 651 -17.73 -25.41 -13.10
CA ALA A 651 -16.42 -25.94 -12.69
C ALA A 651 -15.32 -24.98 -13.14
N PRO A 652 -14.75 -24.13 -12.26
CA PRO A 652 -13.80 -23.09 -12.67
C PRO A 652 -12.44 -23.69 -13.03
N ALA A 653 -12.28 -24.29 -14.21
CA ALA A 653 -11.04 -24.91 -14.65
C ALA A 653 -9.95 -23.88 -15.00
N LEU A 654 -10.36 -22.72 -15.49
CA LEU A 654 -9.50 -21.62 -15.91
C LEU A 654 -9.80 -20.38 -15.07
N MET A 655 -8.78 -19.68 -14.59
CA MET A 655 -8.93 -18.51 -13.73
C MET A 655 -7.81 -17.49 -13.96
N VAL A 656 -8.19 -16.21 -14.12
CA VAL A 656 -7.28 -15.06 -14.13
C VAL A 656 -7.89 -13.91 -13.33
N GLU A 657 -7.04 -12.98 -12.91
CA GLU A 657 -7.43 -11.77 -12.21
C GLU A 657 -7.32 -10.53 -13.11
N THR A 658 -8.18 -9.55 -12.84
CA THR A 658 -8.17 -8.20 -13.42
C THR A 658 -8.50 -7.19 -12.31
N GLY A 659 -8.16 -5.91 -12.53
CA GLY A 659 -8.37 -4.83 -11.55
C GLY A 659 -7.17 -4.56 -10.64
N GLU A 660 -6.01 -5.12 -10.94
CA GLU A 660 -4.71 -4.91 -10.27
C GLU A 660 -3.59 -4.52 -11.24
#